data_AF-A0A261A9T9-F1
#
_entry.id   AF-A0A261A9T9-F1
#
_cell.length_a   1.000
_cell.length_b   1.000
_cell.length_c   1.000
_cell.angle_alpha   90.00
_cell.angle_beta   90.00
_cell.angle_gamma   90.00
#
_symmetry.space_group_name_H-M   'P 1'
#
loop_
_entity.id
_entity.type
_entity.pdbx_description
1 polymer ?
#
loop_
_entity_poly.entity_id
_entity_poly.type
_entity_poly.pdbx_seq_one_letter_code
_entity_poly.pdbx_strand_id
1 'polypeptide(L)'
;MPPKLSKVASKHNGVKGVEALENRHEKIKRELRDNLSDAIGRLTESESAIVELKKIITQKDEEIAELKLTLMNKRDIENQLKNAQKALESSQRSSEFVSNQVVNLHRQNNNLKDKINLLNNNILLAERNKEESIRDAVLARNSENMHRKKALDMNNQLNCLKLQSPSGGTKLKKYGDIRKTDTKISRVKRCLEFLKKDVGEDDFDAFITDFCHYIAKDPSFSYKNCLSDMDSFLAVVKFKFSDTVLKDLKAFLTEKLGYDIFSSRNKINNLRTLHSTVDDYEITTKETMKKVGSRDVNVKSAVIKAKDVSALISRRLERLSESNQLRFKSKDDPVVIAFGGDKGGSQTKLFIIFGYIDQPNNPHSLLLVGMYEGSDDYKSLQENVGSVFDLVNEISTLTYEEKGHEITRPVDVVALGDCKYLSSILGHAGQSCSTPCFSCNLAWSCRAPHATLLADFDFSIPANEYEPADLKLPLLNVPASSVGPPMLHVMLGVVQNYVLNPLVALCNVLDYGYDLPDDLKDQKKMLRSLEQEEADYEARVGVLESSVRSIDSLVEVVKKTKNSGRRNIDISSSCCESEHCLMPHCQNTEFRRSDSFVCDSCDKSIHYVCCFVIDSTVDTVSTCLDCRFSFETFDDRFEALTEIRDKICEQLESDEDVLKDVKIEKENLQSLFSDTKETRKRLESALDSIGCGHRTWYQQNTGNQARKLLRPSNIEIVLAIFPADCSPKLPLIEKIMHDLSWIMSFCNNSEKSDAEIDELQDVLWNLEANMKTAFPSATVSPKLHLLFVHLVPYVRVHRSLGHLTEQGMEHMHAIVNTLNVRFSTVSNPESKAILIVKHLANLNFLFDTNQSWFQSE
;
A
#
# COMPACT_ATOMS: atom_id res chain seq x y z
N MET A 1 -65.24 81.92 -11.23
CA MET A 1 -65.52 81.61 -9.80
C MET A 1 -64.39 82.24 -8.92
N PRO A 2 -64.63 82.72 -7.66
CA PRO A 2 -63.79 83.65 -6.80
C PRO A 2 -62.96 82.98 -5.61
N PRO A 3 -62.30 83.60 -4.54
CA PRO A 3 -62.24 84.95 -3.80
C PRO A 3 -60.79 85.60 -3.53
N LYS A 4 -60.24 86.34 -2.48
CA LYS A 4 -60.46 86.84 -1.04
C LYS A 4 -59.44 88.00 -0.57
N LEU A 5 -59.56 88.75 0.60
CA LEU A 5 -58.97 90.16 0.87
C LEU A 5 -58.77 90.84 2.35
N SER A 6 -58.24 92.15 2.57
CA SER A 6 -58.32 93.25 3.73
C SER A 6 -57.43 94.66 3.76
N LYS A 7 -57.69 95.89 4.48
CA LYS A 7 -56.87 97.28 4.68
C LYS A 7 -57.26 98.48 5.77
N VAL A 8 -56.49 99.66 6.06
CA VAL A 8 -56.72 100.96 7.00
C VAL A 8 -55.73 102.28 6.84
N ALA A 9 -55.49 103.56 7.44
CA ALA A 9 -55.80 104.75 8.48
C ALA A 9 -54.98 106.19 8.24
N SER A 10 -54.76 107.47 8.86
CA SER A 10 -55.12 108.64 9.89
C SER A 10 -54.23 110.05 9.71
N LYS A 11 -54.03 111.34 10.32
CA LYS A 11 -54.33 112.52 11.37
C LYS A 11 -53.44 113.92 11.14
N HIS A 12 -53.20 115.21 11.71
CA HIS A 12 -53.51 116.44 12.69
C HIS A 12 -52.54 117.79 12.49
N ASN A 13 -52.33 119.10 13.02
CA ASN A 13 -52.80 120.42 13.81
C ASN A 13 -51.67 121.65 13.82
N GLY A 14 -51.50 123.02 14.25
CA GLY A 14 -52.05 124.42 14.77
C GLY A 14 -50.96 125.52 15.40
N VAL A 15 -50.89 126.90 15.82
CA VAL A 15 -51.43 128.41 15.75
C VAL A 15 -50.66 129.64 16.60
N LYS A 16 -50.61 131.05 16.31
CA LYS A 16 -50.51 132.42 17.18
C LYS A 16 -49.49 133.73 16.94
N GLY A 17 -49.71 135.07 17.37
CA GLY A 17 -48.76 136.36 17.46
C GLY A 17 -49.24 137.89 17.90
N VAL A 18 -48.42 139.02 18.23
CA VAL A 18 -48.79 140.53 18.65
C VAL A 18 -47.69 141.78 18.91
N GLU A 19 -48.04 143.14 19.07
CA GLU A 19 -47.48 144.45 19.83
C GLU A 19 -46.61 145.79 19.35
N ALA A 20 -46.77 147.13 19.84
CA ALA A 20 -45.82 148.43 19.88
C ALA A 20 -46.30 150.00 20.19
N LEU A 21 -45.50 151.09 20.66
CA LEU A 21 -45.79 152.66 20.77
C LEU A 21 -44.72 153.84 21.27
N GLU A 22 -44.91 155.23 21.08
CA GLU A 22 -44.63 156.58 21.91
C GLU A 22 -43.55 157.85 21.76
N ASN A 23 -43.90 159.16 22.17
CA ASN A 23 -43.28 160.48 22.81
C ASN A 23 -42.50 161.79 22.17
N ARG A 24 -42.28 163.03 22.82
CA ARG A 24 -41.51 164.32 22.31
C ARG A 24 -40.79 165.62 23.06
N HIS A 25 -41.35 166.83 23.49
CA HIS A 25 -40.91 168.32 23.16
C HIS A 25 -40.25 169.51 24.12
N GLU A 26 -40.43 170.89 23.88
CA GLU A 26 -39.89 172.28 24.38
C GLU A 26 -38.35 172.58 24.54
N LYS A 27 -37.51 171.56 24.44
CA LYS A 27 -36.10 171.62 24.87
C LYS A 27 -35.13 172.51 24.06
N ILE A 28 -35.38 172.68 22.76
CA ILE A 28 -34.34 173.00 21.75
C ILE A 28 -33.79 174.43 21.83
N LYS A 29 -34.56 175.40 22.34
CA LYS A 29 -34.17 176.83 22.31
C LYS A 29 -33.06 177.22 23.29
N ARG A 30 -32.71 176.37 24.26
CA ARG A 30 -31.54 176.57 25.15
C ARG A 30 -30.23 176.18 24.46
N GLU A 31 -30.23 175.04 23.79
CA GLU A 31 -29.02 174.31 23.35
C GLU A 31 -28.09 175.15 22.44
N LEU A 32 -28.62 176.13 21.70
CA LEU A 32 -27.82 176.97 20.79
C LEU A 32 -27.03 178.12 21.46
N ARG A 33 -27.34 178.52 22.70
CA ARG A 33 -26.65 179.66 23.34
C ARG A 33 -25.44 179.24 24.18
N ASP A 34 -25.53 178.08 24.81
CA ASP A 34 -24.50 177.57 25.71
C ASP A 34 -23.24 177.14 24.93
N ASN A 35 -23.44 176.51 23.76
CA ASN A 35 -22.38 175.97 22.88
C ASN A 35 -21.29 176.98 22.47
N LEU A 36 -21.61 178.28 22.37
CA LEU A 36 -20.62 179.28 21.92
C LEU A 36 -19.66 179.73 23.03
N SER A 37 -20.15 179.83 24.28
CA SER A 37 -19.28 180.11 25.43
C SER A 37 -18.36 178.93 25.72
N ASP A 38 -18.89 177.73 25.57
CA ASP A 38 -18.22 176.45 25.80
C ASP A 38 -17.06 176.20 24.80
N ALA A 39 -17.01 176.91 23.67
CA ALA A 39 -15.92 176.81 22.70
C ALA A 39 -14.64 177.59 23.12
N ILE A 40 -14.80 178.71 23.84
CA ILE A 40 -13.67 179.60 24.18
C ILE A 40 -12.90 179.09 25.41
N GLY A 41 -13.60 178.63 26.46
CA GLY A 41 -12.95 178.07 27.65
C GLY A 41 -12.05 176.87 27.36
N ARG A 42 -12.54 175.95 26.51
CA ARG A 42 -11.83 174.71 26.12
C ARG A 42 -10.47 174.94 25.46
N LEU A 43 -10.22 176.11 24.84
CA LEU A 43 -8.93 176.39 24.21
C LEU A 43 -7.86 176.71 25.28
N THR A 44 -8.19 177.55 26.26
CA THR A 44 -7.28 177.92 27.36
C THR A 44 -7.00 176.78 28.34
N GLU A 45 -7.96 175.88 28.56
CA GLU A 45 -7.71 174.65 29.35
C GLU A 45 -6.70 173.73 28.66
N SER A 46 -6.78 173.62 27.33
CA SER A 46 -5.93 172.72 26.52
C SER A 46 -4.44 173.08 26.58
N GLU A 47 -4.09 174.36 26.65
CA GLU A 47 -2.68 174.79 26.74
C GLU A 47 -2.09 174.54 28.14
N SER A 48 -2.87 174.76 29.20
CA SER A 48 -2.48 174.46 30.59
C SER A 48 -2.22 172.96 30.79
N ALA A 49 -3.14 172.11 30.30
CA ALA A 49 -3.07 170.66 30.47
C ALA A 49 -1.79 170.02 29.85
N ILE A 50 -1.27 170.59 28.76
CA ILE A 50 -0.08 170.09 28.06
C ILE A 50 1.22 170.29 28.88
N VAL A 51 1.27 171.29 29.76
CA VAL A 51 2.41 171.53 30.65
C VAL A 51 2.38 170.57 31.84
N GLU A 52 1.20 170.37 32.45
CA GLU A 52 1.03 169.48 33.60
C GLU A 52 1.28 168.01 33.23
N LEU A 53 0.74 167.54 32.10
CA LEU A 53 0.85 166.14 31.66
C LEU A 53 2.30 165.69 31.40
N LYS A 54 3.17 166.58 30.91
CA LYS A 54 4.60 166.24 30.72
C LYS A 54 5.32 165.94 32.03
N LYS A 55 4.85 166.51 33.14
CA LYS A 55 5.34 166.26 34.50
C LYS A 55 4.83 164.92 35.05
N ILE A 56 3.56 164.60 34.76
CA ILE A 56 2.90 163.34 35.13
C ILE A 56 3.56 162.14 34.41
N ILE A 57 3.90 162.27 33.13
CA ILE A 57 4.55 161.20 32.34
C ILE A 57 5.85 160.74 33.03
N THR A 58 6.76 161.67 33.33
CA THR A 58 8.02 161.37 34.05
C THR A 58 7.83 160.73 35.42
N GLN A 59 6.68 160.91 36.06
CA GLN A 59 6.37 160.32 37.38
C GLN A 59 5.66 158.96 37.26
N LYS A 60 5.02 158.65 36.13
CA LYS A 60 4.39 157.35 35.86
C LYS A 60 5.33 156.33 35.24
N ASP A 61 6.37 156.74 34.52
CA ASP A 61 7.37 155.81 33.98
C ASP A 61 8.14 155.07 35.10
N GLU A 62 8.30 155.68 36.28
CA GLU A 62 8.87 155.03 37.48
C GLU A 62 7.87 154.04 38.13
N GLU A 63 6.58 154.38 38.19
CA GLU A 63 5.52 153.43 38.61
C GLU A 63 5.39 152.23 37.66
N ILE A 64 5.56 152.44 36.34
CA ILE A 64 5.48 151.38 35.32
C ILE A 64 6.52 150.28 35.55
N ALA A 65 7.69 150.62 36.11
CA ALA A 65 8.69 149.63 36.51
C ALA A 65 8.28 148.85 37.78
N GLU A 66 7.75 149.54 38.80
CA GLU A 66 7.45 148.97 40.12
C GLU A 66 6.02 148.41 40.30
N LEU A 67 5.10 148.63 39.36
CA LEU A 67 3.82 147.90 39.26
C LEU A 67 3.87 146.68 38.32
N LYS A 68 5.09 146.13 38.21
CA LYS A 68 5.36 144.70 38.43
C LYS A 68 4.44 143.71 37.68
N LEU A 69 4.95 143.18 36.58
CA LEU A 69 5.79 141.96 36.56
C LEU A 69 5.37 140.74 37.44
N THR A 70 4.20 140.74 38.07
CA THR A 70 3.85 139.83 39.18
C THR A 70 2.36 139.45 39.21
N LEU A 71 1.46 140.21 38.58
CA LEU A 71 0.01 139.96 38.68
C LEU A 71 -0.70 139.44 37.41
N MET A 72 -0.49 140.00 36.21
CA MET A 72 -1.28 139.60 35.03
C MET A 72 -0.77 138.40 34.22
N ASN A 73 0.48 137.95 34.45
CA ASN A 73 0.93 136.61 34.00
C ASN A 73 0.05 135.46 34.57
N LYS A 74 -0.80 135.75 35.56
CA LYS A 74 -1.71 134.79 36.20
C LYS A 74 -3.14 134.76 35.62
N ARG A 75 -3.60 135.78 34.86
CA ARG A 75 -5.02 135.89 34.47
C ARG A 75 -5.32 135.54 33.02
N ASP A 76 -4.70 136.19 32.04
CA ASP A 76 -5.22 136.07 30.66
C ASP A 76 -4.85 134.75 29.95
N ILE A 77 -3.94 133.96 30.53
CA ILE A 77 -3.72 132.55 30.17
C ILE A 77 -4.98 131.71 30.46
N GLU A 78 -5.82 132.08 31.44
CA GLU A 78 -7.12 131.44 31.68
C GLU A 78 -8.18 131.85 30.62
N ASN A 79 -8.02 133.01 29.98
CA ASN A 79 -8.88 133.46 28.87
C ASN A 79 -8.44 132.91 27.50
N GLN A 80 -7.16 132.58 27.30
CA GLN A 80 -6.67 131.83 26.12
C GLN A 80 -7.51 130.55 25.89
N LEU A 81 -7.95 129.93 26.98
CA LEU A 81 -9.04 128.94 27.08
C LEU A 81 -10.17 129.06 26.01
N LYS A 82 -10.85 130.21 25.99
CA LYS A 82 -12.32 130.18 25.89
C LYS A 82 -12.91 130.78 24.61
N ASN A 83 -12.24 131.77 24.03
CA ASN A 83 -12.70 132.44 22.81
C ASN A 83 -12.05 131.86 21.54
N ALA A 84 -10.85 131.27 21.66
CA ALA A 84 -10.15 130.62 20.55
C ALA A 84 -11.00 129.49 19.93
N GLN A 85 -11.65 128.65 20.75
CA GLN A 85 -12.54 127.59 20.27
C GLN A 85 -13.73 128.15 19.46
N LYS A 86 -14.47 129.13 20.00
CA LYS A 86 -15.70 129.64 19.37
C LYS A 86 -15.49 130.44 18.08
N ALA A 87 -14.38 131.19 17.98
CA ALA A 87 -14.06 131.92 16.76
C ALA A 87 -13.61 130.95 15.64
N LEU A 88 -12.85 129.91 15.99
CA LEU A 88 -12.38 128.89 15.05
C LEU A 88 -13.56 128.12 14.43
N GLU A 89 -14.51 127.66 15.24
CA GLU A 89 -15.71 126.91 14.79
C GLU A 89 -16.61 127.64 13.78
N SER A 90 -16.54 128.97 13.69
CA SER A 90 -17.34 129.79 12.77
C SER A 90 -16.53 130.27 11.56
N SER A 91 -15.27 130.68 11.76
CA SER A 91 -14.38 131.08 10.68
C SER A 91 -13.99 129.90 9.78
N GLN A 92 -13.83 128.69 10.36
CA GLN A 92 -13.70 127.45 9.58
C GLN A 92 -14.85 127.31 8.58
N ARG A 93 -16.11 127.37 9.01
CA ARG A 93 -17.28 127.14 8.12
C ARG A 93 -17.35 128.08 6.90
N SER A 94 -16.90 129.33 7.04
CA SER A 94 -16.91 130.31 5.93
C SER A 94 -15.66 130.20 5.05
N SER A 95 -14.48 129.99 5.65
CA SER A 95 -13.24 129.73 4.90
C SER A 95 -13.31 128.42 4.14
N GLU A 96 -13.89 127.38 4.75
CA GLU A 96 -14.21 126.10 4.12
C GLU A 96 -15.13 126.27 2.92
N PHE A 97 -16.08 127.21 2.89
CA PHE A 97 -16.97 127.36 1.73
C PHE A 97 -16.22 127.88 0.48
N VAL A 98 -15.41 128.92 0.63
CA VAL A 98 -14.63 129.48 -0.49
C VAL A 98 -13.45 128.57 -0.84
N SER A 99 -12.79 128.00 0.17
CA SER A 99 -11.79 126.94 -0.04
C SER A 99 -12.40 125.75 -0.76
N ASN A 100 -13.62 125.30 -0.43
CA ASN A 100 -14.31 124.23 -1.17
C ASN A 100 -14.63 124.60 -2.63
N GLN A 101 -14.69 125.88 -3.04
CA GLN A 101 -14.78 126.21 -4.47
C GLN A 101 -13.43 126.10 -5.17
N VAL A 102 -12.35 126.66 -4.60
CA VAL A 102 -10.99 126.55 -5.17
C VAL A 102 -10.52 125.09 -5.16
N VAL A 103 -10.77 124.37 -4.06
CA VAL A 103 -10.56 122.93 -3.91
C VAL A 103 -11.51 122.14 -4.81
N ASN A 104 -12.75 122.56 -5.11
CA ASN A 104 -13.55 121.85 -6.13
C ASN A 104 -12.97 122.03 -7.54
N LEU A 105 -12.41 123.19 -7.91
CA LEU A 105 -11.70 123.34 -9.17
C LEU A 105 -10.39 122.54 -9.19
N HIS A 106 -9.63 122.54 -8.09
CA HIS A 106 -8.46 121.66 -7.93
C HIS A 106 -8.85 120.17 -7.87
N ARG A 107 -10.05 119.82 -7.41
CA ARG A 107 -10.60 118.46 -7.35
C ARG A 107 -11.32 118.08 -8.64
N GLN A 108 -11.64 119.01 -9.54
CA GLN A 108 -11.99 118.73 -10.93
C GLN A 108 -10.72 118.49 -11.75
N ASN A 109 -9.69 119.33 -11.59
CA ASN A 109 -8.39 119.13 -12.24
C ASN A 109 -7.70 117.87 -11.71
N ASN A 110 -7.79 117.59 -10.40
CA ASN A 110 -7.38 116.32 -9.82
C ASN A 110 -8.36 115.19 -10.14
N ASN A 111 -9.68 115.36 -10.27
CA ASN A 111 -10.52 114.28 -10.85
C ASN A 111 -10.12 113.96 -12.30
N LEU A 112 -9.55 114.90 -13.06
CA LEU A 112 -9.05 114.65 -14.40
C LEU A 112 -7.65 114.00 -14.35
N LYS A 113 -6.73 114.47 -13.51
CA LYS A 113 -5.44 113.77 -13.26
C LYS A 113 -5.60 112.41 -12.61
N ASP A 114 -6.59 112.22 -11.76
CA ASP A 114 -6.91 110.98 -11.06
C ASP A 114 -7.79 110.09 -11.94
N LYS A 115 -8.61 110.61 -12.86
CA LYS A 115 -9.13 109.79 -13.96
C LYS A 115 -8.05 109.39 -14.94
N ILE A 116 -7.05 110.24 -15.22
CA ILE A 116 -5.89 109.89 -16.04
C ILE A 116 -4.98 108.90 -15.30
N ASN A 117 -4.79 109.03 -13.99
CA ASN A 117 -4.02 108.09 -13.17
C ASN A 117 -4.82 106.82 -12.86
N LEU A 118 -6.14 106.85 -12.82
CA LEU A 118 -7.00 105.67 -12.70
C LEU A 118 -7.17 104.97 -14.05
N LEU A 119 -7.20 105.70 -15.18
CA LEU A 119 -7.09 105.10 -16.51
C LEU A 119 -5.69 104.58 -16.77
N ASN A 120 -4.63 105.29 -16.40
CA ASN A 120 -3.25 104.82 -16.55
C ASN A 120 -2.90 103.72 -15.53
N ASN A 121 -3.49 103.69 -14.33
CA ASN A 121 -3.37 102.52 -13.44
C ASN A 121 -4.33 101.41 -13.84
N ASN A 122 -5.49 101.65 -14.45
CA ASN A 122 -6.33 100.59 -15.02
C ASN A 122 -5.78 100.09 -16.36
N ILE A 123 -4.98 100.88 -17.08
CA ILE A 123 -4.22 100.46 -18.26
C ILE A 123 -2.94 99.78 -17.78
N LEU A 124 -2.20 100.28 -16.80
CA LEU A 124 -1.06 99.55 -16.21
C LEU A 124 -1.47 98.34 -15.37
N LEU A 125 -2.71 98.24 -14.87
CA LEU A 125 -3.27 97.02 -14.28
C LEU A 125 -3.96 96.16 -15.34
N ALA A 126 -4.47 96.68 -16.44
CA ALA A 126 -4.89 95.85 -17.56
C ALA A 126 -3.68 95.33 -18.34
N GLU A 127 -2.57 96.06 -18.41
CA GLU A 127 -1.31 95.70 -19.03
C GLU A 127 -0.45 94.89 -18.07
N ARG A 128 -0.42 95.18 -16.77
CA ARG A 128 0.15 94.23 -15.79
C ARG A 128 -0.71 92.99 -15.71
N ASN A 129 -2.02 93.03 -15.50
CA ASN A 129 -2.84 91.80 -15.50
C ASN A 129 -2.91 91.11 -16.87
N LYS A 130 -2.52 91.74 -17.98
CA LYS A 130 -2.41 91.09 -19.31
C LYS A 130 -0.98 90.69 -19.66
N GLU A 131 0.06 91.33 -19.13
CA GLU A 131 1.43 90.81 -19.10
C GLU A 131 1.57 89.69 -18.08
N GLU A 132 0.79 89.68 -17.01
CA GLU A 132 0.75 88.70 -15.95
C GLU A 132 -0.25 87.61 -16.33
N SER A 133 -1.39 87.92 -16.98
CA SER A 133 -2.17 86.89 -17.68
C SER A 133 -1.47 86.36 -18.95
N ILE A 134 -0.54 87.07 -19.60
CA ILE A 134 0.27 86.51 -20.71
C ILE A 134 1.52 85.82 -20.17
N ARG A 135 2.19 86.30 -19.12
CA ARG A 135 3.28 85.58 -18.47
C ARG A 135 2.75 84.37 -17.75
N ASP A 136 1.60 84.41 -17.10
CA ASP A 136 0.94 83.24 -16.55
C ASP A 136 0.27 82.40 -17.64
N ALA A 137 -0.25 82.94 -18.75
CA ALA A 137 -0.65 82.08 -19.88
C ALA A 137 0.54 81.57 -20.71
N VAL A 138 1.77 82.07 -20.54
CA VAL A 138 3.00 81.58 -21.19
C VAL A 138 3.82 80.73 -20.24
N LEU A 139 3.79 80.95 -18.94
CA LEU A 139 4.32 80.07 -17.89
C LEU A 139 3.34 78.95 -17.61
N ALA A 140 2.03 79.15 -17.74
CA ALA A 140 1.06 78.07 -17.86
C ALA A 140 1.15 77.42 -19.24
N ARG A 141 1.23 78.11 -20.41
CA ARG A 141 1.46 77.35 -21.66
C ARG A 141 2.83 76.67 -21.71
N ASN A 142 3.87 77.14 -21.02
CA ASN A 142 5.18 76.48 -20.98
C ASN A 142 5.27 75.43 -19.88
N SER A 143 4.58 75.60 -18.74
CA SER A 143 4.44 74.52 -17.74
C SER A 143 3.46 73.47 -18.23
N GLU A 144 2.31 73.83 -18.79
CA GLU A 144 1.37 72.95 -19.50
C GLU A 144 2.03 72.30 -20.71
N ASN A 145 2.82 72.99 -21.54
CA ASN A 145 3.61 72.30 -22.58
C ASN A 145 4.73 71.43 -21.98
N MET A 146 5.37 71.79 -20.86
CA MET A 146 6.31 70.90 -20.17
C MET A 146 5.62 69.72 -19.49
N HIS A 147 4.42 69.88 -18.95
CA HIS A 147 3.61 68.86 -18.30
C HIS A 147 2.95 67.97 -19.34
N ARG A 148 2.56 68.51 -20.50
CA ARG A 148 2.04 67.80 -21.67
C ARG A 148 3.16 67.11 -22.43
N LYS A 149 4.36 67.68 -22.50
CA LYS A 149 5.56 67.00 -23.03
C LYS A 149 6.08 65.94 -22.08
N LYS A 150 6.18 66.22 -20.76
CA LYS A 150 6.45 65.19 -19.73
C LYS A 150 5.37 64.14 -19.67
N ALA A 151 4.09 64.46 -19.88
CA ALA A 151 3.01 63.48 -19.98
C ALA A 151 3.05 62.73 -21.31
N LEU A 152 3.52 63.33 -22.41
CA LEU A 152 3.76 62.62 -23.66
C LEU A 152 4.93 61.66 -23.51
N ASP A 153 6.07 62.12 -22.97
CA ASP A 153 7.25 61.29 -22.69
C ASP A 153 6.93 60.19 -21.66
N MET A 154 6.18 60.50 -20.59
CA MET A 154 5.73 59.53 -19.59
C MET A 154 4.69 58.56 -20.18
N ASN A 155 3.79 59.00 -21.06
CA ASN A 155 2.88 58.10 -21.78
C ASN A 155 3.60 57.27 -22.85
N ASN A 156 4.66 57.79 -23.47
CA ASN A 156 5.53 57.07 -24.39
C ASN A 156 6.34 56.01 -23.63
N GLN A 157 6.97 56.37 -22.51
CA GLN A 157 7.62 55.44 -21.57
C GLN A 157 6.63 54.39 -21.08
N LEU A 158 5.43 54.79 -20.64
CA LEU A 158 4.39 53.89 -20.16
C LEU A 158 3.81 53.01 -21.28
N ASN A 159 3.84 53.44 -22.55
CA ASN A 159 3.52 52.61 -23.70
C ASN A 159 4.66 51.66 -24.07
N CYS A 160 5.92 52.07 -23.98
CA CYS A 160 7.08 51.17 -24.08
C CYS A 160 7.04 50.09 -22.99
N LEU A 161 6.76 50.46 -21.74
CA LEU A 161 6.59 49.53 -20.61
C LEU A 161 5.37 48.61 -20.79
N LYS A 162 4.24 49.09 -21.35
CA LYS A 162 3.11 48.22 -21.76
C LYS A 162 3.52 47.22 -22.83
N LEU A 163 4.30 47.64 -23.83
CA LEU A 163 4.78 46.78 -24.92
C LEU A 163 5.84 45.78 -24.46
N GLN A 164 6.64 46.13 -23.45
CA GLN A 164 7.58 45.23 -22.78
C GLN A 164 6.85 44.23 -21.86
N SER A 165 5.74 44.61 -21.22
CA SER A 165 4.95 43.70 -20.38
C SER A 165 4.43 42.47 -21.15
N PRO A 166 4.49 41.24 -20.59
CA PRO A 166 3.88 40.05 -21.19
C PRO A 166 2.38 40.20 -21.50
N SER A 167 1.71 41.13 -20.81
CA SER A 167 0.29 41.47 -21.01
C SER A 167 0.01 42.36 -22.23
N GLY A 168 1.00 43.05 -22.80
CA GLY A 168 0.79 44.13 -23.77
C GLY A 168 0.01 45.33 -23.20
N GLY A 169 -0.08 45.46 -21.87
CA GLY A 169 -0.99 46.39 -21.20
C GLY A 169 -2.48 46.00 -21.25
N THR A 170 -2.83 44.80 -21.73
CA THR A 170 -4.22 44.36 -21.88
C THR A 170 -4.77 43.62 -20.65
N LYS A 171 -6.06 43.79 -20.35
CA LYS A 171 -6.74 43.09 -19.25
C LYS A 171 -7.00 41.62 -19.60
N LEU A 172 -5.98 40.78 -19.40
CA LEU A 172 -6.02 39.36 -19.69
C LEU A 172 -7.06 38.60 -18.83
N LYS A 173 -7.86 37.72 -19.46
CA LYS A 173 -8.68 36.71 -18.75
C LYS A 173 -7.82 35.84 -17.81
N LYS A 174 -8.34 35.33 -16.70
CA LYS A 174 -7.60 34.39 -15.82
C LYS A 174 -7.11 33.17 -16.61
N TYR A 175 -5.97 32.61 -16.22
CA TYR A 175 -5.29 31.56 -17.02
C TYR A 175 -6.07 30.23 -17.03
N GLY A 176 -6.69 29.86 -15.90
CA GLY A 176 -7.57 28.68 -15.82
C GLY A 176 -8.77 28.74 -16.76
N ASP A 177 -9.37 29.93 -16.93
CA ASP A 177 -10.56 30.13 -17.76
C ASP A 177 -10.31 30.06 -19.28
N ILE A 178 -9.07 29.81 -19.72
CA ILE A 178 -8.70 29.70 -21.14
C ILE A 178 -9.03 28.28 -21.62
N ARG A 179 -9.99 28.15 -22.54
CA ARG A 179 -10.35 26.85 -23.16
C ARG A 179 -9.49 26.48 -24.38
N LYS A 180 -8.98 27.46 -25.14
CA LYS A 180 -8.16 27.21 -26.35
C LYS A 180 -6.68 27.00 -26.01
N THR A 181 -6.11 25.87 -26.43
CA THR A 181 -4.70 25.49 -26.18
C THR A 181 -3.72 26.51 -26.77
N ASP A 182 -3.94 26.97 -28.00
CA ASP A 182 -3.06 27.95 -28.67
C ASP A 182 -2.99 29.28 -27.91
N THR A 183 -4.08 29.65 -27.24
CA THR A 183 -4.15 30.86 -26.40
C THR A 183 -3.40 30.69 -25.07
N LYS A 184 -3.25 29.46 -24.56
CA LYS A 184 -2.33 29.15 -23.45
C LYS A 184 -0.88 29.20 -23.94
N ILE A 185 -0.56 28.50 -25.04
CA ILE A 185 0.78 28.47 -25.65
C ILE A 185 1.27 29.89 -25.99
N SER A 186 0.42 30.74 -26.60
CA SER A 186 0.72 32.14 -26.92
C SER A 186 1.01 33.01 -25.69
N ARG A 187 0.47 32.68 -24.51
CA ARG A 187 0.83 33.34 -23.25
C ARG A 187 2.14 32.81 -22.69
N VAL A 188 2.32 31.49 -22.65
CA VAL A 188 3.57 30.87 -22.18
C VAL A 188 4.75 31.38 -23.00
N LYS A 189 4.65 31.38 -24.34
CA LYS A 189 5.67 31.97 -25.22
C LYS A 189 5.95 33.44 -24.86
N ARG A 190 4.94 34.29 -24.67
CA ARG A 190 5.17 35.69 -24.27
C ARG A 190 5.81 35.87 -22.89
N CYS A 191 5.59 34.96 -21.94
CA CYS A 191 6.29 34.99 -20.67
C CYS A 191 7.75 34.51 -20.81
N LEU A 192 8.01 33.47 -21.61
CA LEU A 192 9.36 32.99 -21.90
C LEU A 192 10.18 34.04 -22.66
N GLU A 193 9.63 34.65 -23.72
CA GLU A 193 10.23 35.77 -24.48
C GLU A 193 10.49 37.03 -23.64
N PHE A 194 9.81 37.18 -22.50
CA PHE A 194 10.08 38.25 -21.54
C PHE A 194 11.24 37.87 -20.62
N LEU A 195 11.22 36.67 -20.04
CA LEU A 195 12.29 36.16 -19.19
C LEU A 195 13.63 36.05 -19.94
N LYS A 196 13.62 35.61 -21.21
CA LYS A 196 14.82 35.49 -22.06
C LYS A 196 15.55 36.81 -22.27
N LYS A 197 14.85 37.95 -22.19
CA LYS A 197 15.45 39.30 -22.32
C LYS A 197 16.09 39.81 -21.04
N ASP A 198 15.73 39.22 -19.90
CA ASP A 198 16.26 39.58 -18.57
C ASP A 198 17.46 38.67 -18.21
N VAL A 199 17.37 37.40 -18.57
CA VAL A 199 18.40 36.37 -18.33
C VAL A 199 19.56 36.43 -19.35
N GLY A 200 19.27 36.78 -20.61
CA GLY A 200 20.21 36.60 -21.72
C GLY A 200 19.87 35.37 -22.57
N GLU A 201 20.40 35.30 -23.79
CA GLU A 201 19.96 34.29 -24.76
C GLU A 201 20.65 32.94 -24.61
N ASP A 202 21.95 32.93 -24.29
CA ASP A 202 22.79 31.73 -24.21
C ASP A 202 22.53 30.88 -22.95
N ASP A 203 22.28 31.54 -21.81
CA ASP A 203 22.05 30.88 -20.50
C ASP A 203 20.57 30.51 -20.25
N PHE A 204 19.66 30.82 -21.18
CA PHE A 204 18.21 30.74 -20.91
C PHE A 204 17.70 29.33 -20.60
N ASP A 205 18.19 28.29 -21.28
CA ASP A 205 17.75 26.92 -21.03
C ASP A 205 18.28 26.38 -19.70
N ALA A 206 19.45 26.85 -19.24
CA ALA A 206 19.95 26.58 -17.90
C ALA A 206 19.07 27.26 -16.83
N PHE A 207 18.74 28.54 -17.02
CA PHE A 207 17.80 29.25 -16.16
C PHE A 207 16.41 28.58 -16.11
N ILE A 208 15.87 28.15 -17.25
CA ILE A 208 14.57 27.46 -17.28
C ILE A 208 14.63 26.12 -16.54
N THR A 209 15.75 25.41 -16.62
CA THR A 209 16.00 24.19 -15.85
C THR A 209 16.02 24.47 -14.35
N ASP A 210 16.75 25.49 -13.90
CA ASP A 210 16.81 25.87 -12.48
C ASP A 210 15.51 26.48 -11.95
N PHE A 211 14.77 27.22 -12.78
CA PHE A 211 13.44 27.73 -12.47
C PHE A 211 12.43 26.58 -12.26
N CYS A 212 12.51 25.54 -13.08
CA CYS A 212 11.71 24.32 -12.89
C CYS A 212 12.12 23.57 -11.62
N HIS A 213 13.42 23.45 -11.33
CA HIS A 213 13.90 22.88 -10.06
C HIS A 213 13.48 23.69 -8.83
N TYR A 214 13.43 25.02 -8.92
CA TYR A 214 12.98 25.89 -7.84
C TYR A 214 11.49 25.69 -7.55
N ILE A 215 10.63 25.77 -8.57
CA ILE A 215 9.19 25.50 -8.44
C ILE A 215 8.93 24.07 -7.94
N ALA A 216 9.73 23.08 -8.36
CA ALA A 216 9.60 21.71 -7.89
C ALA A 216 9.99 21.54 -6.40
N LYS A 217 10.96 22.30 -5.89
CA LYS A 217 11.37 22.25 -4.48
C LYS A 217 10.41 23.00 -3.56
N ASP A 218 9.78 24.06 -4.03
CA ASP A 218 8.87 24.89 -3.23
C ASP A 218 7.54 24.13 -2.94
N PRO A 219 7.10 24.04 -1.67
CA PRO A 219 5.87 23.33 -1.28
C PRO A 219 4.58 24.09 -1.63
N SER A 220 4.64 25.38 -1.98
CA SER A 220 3.48 26.15 -2.41
C SER A 220 3.00 25.81 -3.83
N PHE A 221 3.81 25.08 -4.61
CA PHE A 221 3.48 24.62 -5.96
C PHE A 221 3.29 23.10 -6.01
N SER A 222 2.23 22.66 -6.69
CA SER A 222 1.92 21.23 -6.92
C SER A 222 2.75 20.58 -8.04
N TYR A 223 3.59 21.35 -8.74
CA TYR A 223 4.52 20.82 -9.73
C TYR A 223 5.73 20.18 -9.06
N LYS A 224 6.16 19.01 -9.57
CA LYS A 224 7.36 18.26 -9.15
C LYS A 224 8.00 17.64 -10.40
N ASN A 225 9.34 17.62 -10.47
CA ASN A 225 10.09 16.99 -11.56
C ASN A 225 10.93 15.77 -11.09
N CYS A 226 11.37 15.77 -9.83
CA CYS A 226 12.02 14.64 -9.17
C CYS A 226 11.07 13.94 -8.18
N LEU A 227 11.27 12.66 -7.98
CA LEU A 227 10.70 11.86 -6.89
C LEU A 227 11.35 12.28 -5.55
N SER A 228 10.59 12.28 -4.45
CA SER A 228 11.19 12.49 -3.12
C SER A 228 12.10 11.32 -2.72
N ASP A 229 12.84 11.49 -1.62
CA ASP A 229 13.61 10.39 -1.01
C ASP A 229 12.72 9.16 -0.75
N MET A 230 11.51 9.38 -0.21
CA MET A 230 10.52 8.34 0.05
C MET A 230 9.97 7.74 -1.24
N ASP A 231 9.50 8.54 -2.20
CA ASP A 231 8.94 8.02 -3.47
C ASP A 231 9.97 7.19 -4.24
N SER A 232 11.23 7.62 -4.22
CA SER A 232 12.35 6.88 -4.81
C SER A 232 12.57 5.54 -4.12
N PHE A 233 12.51 5.51 -2.78
CA PHE A 233 12.57 4.29 -1.99
C PHE A 233 11.39 3.35 -2.28
N LEU A 234 10.17 3.86 -2.24
CA LEU A 234 8.93 3.13 -2.54
C LEU A 234 9.00 2.48 -3.93
N ALA A 235 9.36 3.25 -4.96
CA ALA A 235 9.52 2.76 -6.32
C ALA A 235 10.59 1.64 -6.42
N VAL A 236 11.73 1.83 -5.75
CA VAL A 236 12.86 0.87 -5.76
C VAL A 236 12.53 -0.45 -5.04
N VAL A 237 11.62 -0.45 -4.06
CA VAL A 237 11.08 -1.68 -3.46
C VAL A 237 9.98 -2.28 -4.36
N LYS A 238 8.98 -1.48 -4.74
CA LYS A 238 7.78 -1.86 -5.51
C LYS A 238 8.11 -2.48 -6.87
N PHE A 239 8.95 -1.82 -7.66
CA PHE A 239 9.42 -2.32 -8.96
C PHE A 239 10.64 -3.24 -8.83
N LYS A 240 10.97 -3.66 -7.60
CA LYS A 240 11.99 -4.66 -7.25
C LYS A 240 13.40 -4.33 -7.78
N PHE A 241 13.73 -3.09 -8.14
CA PHE A 241 15.00 -2.72 -8.77
C PHE A 241 16.22 -3.26 -8.03
N SER A 242 17.16 -3.84 -8.78
CA SER A 242 18.53 -4.10 -8.28
C SER A 242 19.31 -2.79 -8.23
N ASP A 243 20.44 -2.78 -7.52
CA ASP A 243 21.30 -1.60 -7.45
C ASP A 243 21.87 -1.23 -8.84
N THR A 244 22.21 -2.24 -9.66
CA THR A 244 22.59 -2.10 -11.07
C THR A 244 21.46 -1.47 -11.89
N VAL A 245 20.25 -2.04 -11.85
CA VAL A 245 19.09 -1.52 -12.61
C VAL A 245 18.76 -0.08 -12.20
N LEU A 246 18.82 0.25 -10.90
CA LEU A 246 18.61 1.61 -10.41
C LEU A 246 19.70 2.58 -10.91
N LYS A 247 20.97 2.17 -10.87
CA LYS A 247 22.10 2.97 -11.38
C LYS A 247 21.93 3.26 -12.87
N ASP A 248 21.67 2.23 -13.66
CA ASP A 248 21.66 2.34 -15.12
C ASP A 248 20.37 3.05 -15.61
N LEU A 249 19.23 2.85 -14.94
CA LEU A 249 17.99 3.62 -15.18
C LEU A 249 18.17 5.10 -14.83
N LYS A 250 18.84 5.44 -13.72
CA LYS A 250 19.14 6.84 -13.36
C LYS A 250 20.08 7.48 -14.39
N ALA A 251 21.10 6.76 -14.86
CA ALA A 251 22.00 7.24 -15.90
C ALA A 251 21.24 7.54 -17.21
N PHE A 252 20.43 6.59 -17.70
CA PHE A 252 19.61 6.77 -18.89
C PHE A 252 18.62 7.94 -18.78
N LEU A 253 17.89 8.05 -17.66
CA LEU A 253 16.92 9.14 -17.46
C LEU A 253 17.61 10.51 -17.39
N THR A 254 18.75 10.59 -16.72
CA THR A 254 19.55 11.83 -16.66
C THR A 254 20.08 12.21 -18.05
N GLU A 255 20.52 11.25 -18.85
CA GLU A 255 20.96 11.46 -20.24
C GLU A 255 19.83 11.98 -21.14
N LYS A 256 18.60 11.45 -20.99
CA LYS A 256 17.46 11.81 -21.86
C LYS A 256 16.67 13.03 -21.41
N LEU A 257 16.78 13.44 -20.15
CA LEU A 257 15.97 14.53 -19.57
C LEU A 257 16.81 15.71 -19.03
N GLY A 258 18.13 15.56 -18.91
CA GLY A 258 19.03 16.58 -18.36
C GLY A 258 19.07 16.67 -16.83
N TYR A 259 18.23 15.91 -16.12
CA TYR A 259 18.19 15.87 -14.65
C TYR A 259 17.82 14.48 -14.12
N ASP A 260 18.22 14.21 -12.88
CA ASP A 260 18.00 12.93 -12.21
C ASP A 260 16.61 12.88 -11.55
N ILE A 261 15.73 11.99 -12.03
CA ILE A 261 14.37 11.83 -11.48
C ILE A 261 14.39 11.25 -10.05
N PHE A 262 15.35 10.39 -9.71
CA PHE A 262 15.37 9.70 -8.42
C PHE A 262 16.28 10.43 -7.43
N SER A 263 15.97 10.33 -6.14
CA SER A 263 16.93 10.71 -5.08
C SER A 263 18.24 9.89 -5.15
N SER A 264 19.26 10.30 -4.39
CA SER A 264 20.57 9.64 -4.45
C SER A 264 20.50 8.20 -3.91
N ARG A 265 21.31 7.29 -4.49
CA ARG A 265 21.39 5.89 -4.05
C ARG A 265 21.69 5.76 -2.55
N ASN A 266 22.43 6.70 -1.97
CA ASN A 266 22.72 6.75 -0.53
C ASN A 266 21.47 7.09 0.29
N LYS A 267 20.68 8.10 -0.10
CA LYS A 267 19.39 8.43 0.55
C LYS A 267 18.44 7.23 0.53
N ILE A 268 18.30 6.58 -0.62
CA ILE A 268 17.48 5.36 -0.80
C ILE A 268 17.98 4.20 0.07
N ASN A 269 19.30 4.01 0.17
CA ASN A 269 19.88 2.96 1.03
C ASN A 269 19.74 3.27 2.53
N ASN A 270 19.79 4.54 2.92
CA ASN A 270 19.55 4.96 4.30
C ASN A 270 18.12 4.62 4.73
N LEU A 271 17.11 4.98 3.92
CA LEU A 271 15.70 4.59 4.17
C LEU A 271 15.50 3.08 4.21
N ARG A 272 16.08 2.34 3.25
CA ARG A 272 16.10 0.85 3.26
C ARG A 272 16.70 0.26 4.54
N THR A 273 17.57 0.99 5.24
CA THR A 273 18.25 0.56 6.48
C THR A 273 17.46 0.97 7.71
N LEU A 274 16.94 2.21 7.74
CA LEU A 274 16.04 2.72 8.77
C LEU A 274 14.81 1.83 8.98
N HIS A 275 14.26 1.28 7.89
CA HIS A 275 13.10 0.38 7.93
C HIS A 275 13.48 -1.12 7.82
N SER A 276 14.73 -1.49 8.10
CA SER A 276 15.21 -2.87 7.89
C SER A 276 14.94 -3.85 9.02
N THR A 277 14.74 -3.35 10.25
CA THR A 277 14.58 -4.13 11.50
C THR A 277 15.59 -5.28 11.67
N VAL A 278 16.78 -5.23 11.07
CA VAL A 278 17.73 -6.37 11.09
C VAL A 278 18.31 -6.58 12.49
N ASP A 279 18.55 -5.49 13.22
CA ASP A 279 19.11 -5.52 14.57
C ASP A 279 18.19 -6.21 15.59
N ASP A 280 16.90 -6.30 15.27
CA ASP A 280 15.86 -7.02 16.03
C ASP A 280 15.91 -8.54 15.85
N TYR A 281 16.78 -9.08 14.98
CA TYR A 281 16.93 -10.52 14.75
C TYR A 281 18.32 -11.02 15.15
N GLU A 282 18.37 -12.23 15.68
CA GLU A 282 19.56 -13.05 15.76
C GLU A 282 19.65 -13.90 14.49
N ILE A 283 20.76 -13.77 13.75
CA ILE A 283 21.03 -14.55 12.55
C ILE A 283 22.31 -15.33 12.78
N THR A 284 22.21 -16.66 12.80
CA THR A 284 23.34 -17.58 12.99
C THR A 284 23.47 -18.50 11.78
N THR A 285 24.56 -19.27 11.72
CA THR A 285 24.73 -20.31 10.69
C THR A 285 24.97 -21.68 11.31
N LYS A 286 24.35 -22.70 10.73
CA LYS A 286 24.52 -24.12 11.06
C LYS A 286 24.92 -24.91 9.82
N GLU A 287 25.51 -26.08 10.00
CA GLU A 287 25.70 -27.01 8.87
C GLU A 287 24.42 -27.82 8.63
N THR A 288 24.11 -28.07 7.36
CA THR A 288 22.95 -28.86 6.92
C THR A 288 23.36 -29.82 5.81
N MET A 289 22.99 -31.09 5.94
CA MET A 289 23.12 -32.07 4.87
C MET A 289 22.15 -31.72 3.73
N LYS A 290 22.64 -31.69 2.49
CA LYS A 290 21.82 -31.52 1.28
C LYS A 290 22.22 -32.53 0.21
N LYS A 291 21.24 -33.11 -0.48
CA LYS A 291 21.51 -33.88 -1.71
C LYS A 291 21.80 -32.94 -2.87
N VAL A 292 22.97 -33.11 -3.46
CA VAL A 292 23.42 -32.44 -4.69
C VAL A 292 23.65 -33.54 -5.73
N GLY A 293 22.61 -33.79 -6.53
CA GLY A 293 22.52 -35.02 -7.33
C GLY A 293 22.41 -36.24 -6.41
N SER A 294 23.26 -37.24 -6.62
CA SER A 294 23.27 -38.50 -5.85
C SER A 294 24.08 -38.43 -4.54
N ARG A 295 24.74 -37.31 -4.21
CA ARG A 295 25.63 -37.19 -3.05
C ARG A 295 25.05 -36.27 -1.99
N ASP A 296 25.15 -36.67 -0.73
CA ASP A 296 24.93 -35.78 0.41
C ASP A 296 26.17 -34.89 0.64
N VAL A 297 25.93 -33.60 0.88
CA VAL A 297 26.95 -32.56 1.04
C VAL A 297 26.58 -31.66 2.22
N ASN A 298 27.52 -31.40 3.14
CA ASN A 298 27.34 -30.38 4.17
C ASN A 298 27.39 -28.98 3.55
N VAL A 299 26.30 -28.24 3.71
CA VAL A 299 26.15 -26.85 3.26
C VAL A 299 25.78 -26.00 4.46
N LYS A 300 26.49 -24.88 4.66
CA LYS A 300 26.14 -23.91 5.70
C LYS A 300 24.83 -23.21 5.32
N SER A 301 23.89 -23.17 6.25
CA SER A 301 22.61 -22.49 6.10
C SER A 301 22.32 -21.59 7.29
N ALA A 302 21.51 -20.56 7.08
CA ALA A 302 21.19 -19.58 8.12
C ALA A 302 20.01 -20.03 8.97
N VAL A 303 20.03 -19.62 10.24
CA VAL A 303 18.89 -19.65 11.16
C VAL A 303 18.60 -18.21 11.56
N ILE A 304 17.36 -17.78 11.37
CA ILE A 304 16.85 -16.45 11.69
C ILE A 304 15.88 -16.60 12.85
N LYS A 305 16.06 -15.82 13.91
CA LYS A 305 15.17 -15.73 15.08
C LYS A 305 14.92 -14.25 15.41
N ALA A 306 13.69 -13.87 15.71
CA ALA A 306 13.43 -12.59 16.38
C ALA A 306 14.03 -12.59 17.80
N LYS A 307 14.56 -11.44 18.25
CA LYS A 307 15.07 -11.22 19.62
C LYS A 307 14.00 -10.65 20.55
N ASP A 308 13.12 -9.81 20.00
CA ASP A 308 12.03 -9.15 20.70
C ASP A 308 10.83 -9.12 19.75
N VAL A 309 9.88 -10.03 20.00
CA VAL A 309 8.67 -10.15 19.18
C VAL A 309 7.69 -9.03 19.51
N SER A 310 7.56 -8.65 20.79
CA SER A 310 6.68 -7.59 21.25
C SER A 310 7.02 -6.23 20.63
N ALA A 311 8.29 -5.83 20.64
CA ALA A 311 8.73 -4.58 20.01
C ALA A 311 8.61 -4.60 18.47
N LEU A 312 8.68 -5.77 17.83
CA LEU A 312 8.38 -5.91 16.40
C LEU A 312 6.88 -5.76 16.11
N ILE A 313 5.99 -6.20 17.01
CA ILE A 313 4.53 -6.02 16.86
C ILE A 313 4.14 -4.56 17.13
N SER A 314 4.53 -3.96 18.27
CA SER A 314 4.14 -2.58 18.63
C SER A 314 4.52 -1.55 17.56
N ARG A 315 5.77 -1.59 17.05
CA ARG A 315 6.24 -0.70 15.96
C ARG A 315 5.47 -0.86 14.64
N ARG A 316 4.74 -1.96 14.45
CA ARG A 316 3.86 -2.15 13.29
C ARG A 316 2.44 -1.66 13.57
N LEU A 317 1.91 -1.91 14.77
CA LEU A 317 0.63 -1.34 15.21
C LEU A 317 0.66 0.19 15.15
N GLU A 318 1.76 0.82 15.56
CA GLU A 318 2.00 2.27 15.44
C GLU A 318 1.83 2.77 14.00
N ARG A 319 2.60 2.21 13.04
CA ARG A 319 2.54 2.61 11.62
C ARG A 319 1.17 2.34 10.98
N LEU A 320 0.52 1.24 11.36
CA LEU A 320 -0.84 0.90 10.95
C LEU A 320 -1.88 1.87 11.55
N SER A 321 -1.63 2.40 12.74
CA SER A 321 -2.41 3.47 13.41
C SER A 321 -2.27 4.79 12.65
N GLU A 322 -1.04 5.26 12.42
CA GLU A 322 -0.73 6.49 11.66
C GLU A 322 -1.41 6.48 10.28
N SER A 323 -1.36 5.33 9.61
CA SER A 323 -1.90 5.13 8.27
C SER A 323 -3.38 4.74 8.23
N ASN A 324 -4.05 4.73 9.40
CA ASN A 324 -5.47 4.45 9.57
C ASN A 324 -5.92 3.07 9.00
N GLN A 325 -5.08 2.04 9.14
CA GLN A 325 -5.35 0.65 8.69
C GLN A 325 -5.85 -0.29 9.80
N LEU A 326 -5.72 0.09 11.07
CA LEU A 326 -6.26 -0.70 12.21
C LEU A 326 -7.80 -0.67 12.24
N ARG A 327 -8.42 -1.79 12.63
CA ARG A 327 -9.89 -2.02 12.58
C ARG A 327 -10.51 -2.49 13.90
N PHE A 328 -9.91 -2.14 15.03
CA PHE A 328 -10.53 -2.28 16.35
C PHE A 328 -11.89 -1.53 16.39
N LYS A 329 -12.92 -2.17 16.95
CA LYS A 329 -14.26 -1.64 17.18
C LYS A 329 -14.32 -0.79 18.45
N SER A 330 -13.62 -1.24 19.49
CA SER A 330 -13.57 -0.59 20.81
C SER A 330 -12.13 -0.29 21.26
N LYS A 331 -11.99 0.38 22.40
CA LYS A 331 -10.68 0.56 23.03
C LYS A 331 -10.19 -0.74 23.67
N ASP A 332 -11.11 -1.50 24.22
CA ASP A 332 -10.86 -2.67 25.07
C ASP A 332 -10.69 -3.97 24.25
N ASP A 333 -10.87 -3.90 22.93
CA ASP A 333 -10.64 -5.02 22.00
C ASP A 333 -9.19 -5.54 22.10
N PRO A 334 -8.99 -6.87 22.12
CA PRO A 334 -7.67 -7.48 22.14
C PRO A 334 -6.92 -7.29 20.82
N VAL A 335 -5.59 -7.23 20.89
CA VAL A 335 -4.71 -7.35 19.72
C VAL A 335 -4.67 -8.81 19.32
N VAL A 336 -5.57 -9.21 18.43
CA VAL A 336 -5.59 -10.57 17.87
C VAL A 336 -4.46 -10.71 16.84
N ILE A 337 -3.56 -11.65 17.08
CA ILE A 337 -2.52 -12.08 16.16
C ILE A 337 -2.64 -13.58 15.90
N ALA A 338 -2.35 -14.03 14.68
CA ALA A 338 -2.05 -15.44 14.45
C ALA A 338 -0.55 -15.67 14.37
N PHE A 339 -0.07 -16.68 15.10
CA PHE A 339 1.28 -17.22 14.97
C PHE A 339 1.21 -18.51 14.15
N GLY A 340 1.90 -18.55 13.01
CA GLY A 340 1.82 -19.69 12.11
C GLY A 340 3.11 -20.02 11.37
N GLY A 341 3.21 -21.27 10.93
CA GLY A 341 4.40 -21.79 10.26
C GLY A 341 4.09 -22.85 9.21
N ASP A 342 4.94 -22.90 8.19
CA ASP A 342 4.93 -23.96 7.16
C ASP A 342 6.36 -24.20 6.61
N LYS A 343 6.54 -25.38 6.02
CA LYS A 343 7.77 -25.86 5.38
C LYS A 343 7.68 -25.80 3.84
N GLY A 344 7.44 -24.61 3.31
CA GLY A 344 7.62 -24.35 1.88
C GLY A 344 9.06 -24.64 1.39
N GLY A 345 9.28 -25.82 0.82
CA GLY A 345 10.54 -26.27 0.22
C GLY A 345 11.49 -26.97 1.20
N SER A 346 12.76 -26.53 1.24
CA SER A 346 13.74 -27.00 2.25
C SER A 346 13.73 -26.17 3.53
N GLN A 347 12.93 -25.11 3.60
CA GLN A 347 12.97 -24.11 4.68
C GLN A 347 11.63 -23.99 5.42
N THR A 348 11.65 -24.22 6.72
CA THR A 348 10.55 -23.89 7.63
C THR A 348 10.61 -22.40 7.99
N LYS A 349 9.46 -21.72 8.01
CA LYS A 349 9.37 -20.27 8.24
C LYS A 349 8.14 -19.97 9.09
N LEU A 350 8.32 -19.15 10.12
CA LEU A 350 7.32 -18.77 11.10
C LEU A 350 6.99 -17.28 10.94
N PHE A 351 5.69 -16.96 10.95
CA PHE A 351 5.16 -15.63 10.71
C PHE A 351 4.13 -15.23 11.77
N ILE A 352 4.00 -13.92 11.98
CA ILE A 352 2.87 -13.30 12.66
C ILE A 352 1.98 -12.60 11.63
N ILE A 353 0.69 -12.90 11.69
CA ILE A 353 -0.40 -12.29 10.92
C ILE A 353 -1.22 -11.43 11.88
N PHE A 354 -1.60 -10.23 11.47
CA PHE A 354 -2.40 -9.30 12.27
C PHE A 354 -3.88 -9.46 11.89
N GLY A 355 -4.78 -9.63 12.86
CA GLY A 355 -6.20 -9.86 12.58
C GLY A 355 -6.98 -8.59 12.18
N TYR A 356 -7.00 -7.58 13.05
CA TYR A 356 -7.81 -6.36 12.86
C TYR A 356 -7.16 -5.31 11.97
N ILE A 357 -6.92 -5.66 10.70
CA ILE A 357 -6.46 -4.77 9.62
C ILE A 357 -7.23 -5.02 8.32
N ASP A 358 -7.20 -4.07 7.37
CA ASP A 358 -7.97 -4.16 6.10
C ASP A 358 -7.65 -5.40 5.25
N GLN A 359 -6.40 -5.86 5.26
CA GLN A 359 -5.93 -6.94 4.39
C GLN A 359 -4.99 -7.90 5.14
N PRO A 360 -5.51 -8.72 6.07
CA PRO A 360 -4.69 -9.55 6.94
C PRO A 360 -3.90 -10.60 6.15
N ASN A 361 -4.53 -11.26 5.17
CA ASN A 361 -3.88 -12.27 4.33
C ASN A 361 -2.95 -11.70 3.23
N ASN A 362 -2.73 -10.38 3.17
CA ASN A 362 -1.75 -9.81 2.22
C ASN A 362 -0.34 -10.25 2.65
N PRO A 363 0.48 -10.89 1.79
CA PRO A 363 1.81 -11.35 2.19
C PRO A 363 2.72 -10.22 2.68
N HIS A 364 2.52 -8.98 2.22
CA HIS A 364 3.28 -7.83 2.73
C HIS A 364 2.89 -7.44 4.17
N SER A 365 1.75 -7.92 4.69
CA SER A 365 1.33 -7.73 6.08
C SER A 365 2.05 -8.68 7.05
N LEU A 366 2.58 -9.82 6.59
CA LEU A 366 3.14 -10.86 7.46
C LEU A 366 4.52 -10.45 8.02
N LEU A 367 4.65 -10.47 9.35
CA LEU A 367 5.92 -10.29 10.05
C LEU A 367 6.66 -11.64 10.10
N LEU A 368 7.90 -11.72 9.59
CA LEU A 368 8.76 -12.89 9.81
C LEU A 368 9.21 -12.90 11.28
N VAL A 369 9.15 -14.05 11.97
CA VAL A 369 9.69 -14.19 13.34
C VAL A 369 10.69 -15.33 13.49
N GLY A 370 10.64 -16.34 12.62
CA GLY A 370 11.64 -17.41 12.58
C GLY A 370 11.80 -17.99 11.18
N MET A 371 13.01 -18.41 10.80
CA MET A 371 13.24 -19.14 9.54
C MET A 371 14.53 -19.96 9.58
N TYR A 372 14.46 -21.22 9.16
CA TYR A 372 15.62 -22.11 9.10
C TYR A 372 15.46 -23.16 7.99
N GLU A 373 16.58 -23.75 7.59
CA GLU A 373 16.59 -24.91 6.70
C GLU A 373 16.44 -26.21 7.50
N GLY A 374 15.41 -27.00 7.19
CA GLY A 374 15.00 -28.15 8.00
C GLY A 374 13.53 -28.54 7.80
N SER A 375 13.03 -29.34 8.72
CA SER A 375 11.64 -29.79 8.80
C SER A 375 10.88 -29.02 9.89
N ASP A 376 9.56 -29.07 9.84
CA ASP A 376 8.56 -28.44 10.69
C ASP A 376 8.03 -29.35 11.82
N ASP A 377 8.71 -30.48 12.07
CA ASP A 377 8.44 -31.32 13.25
C ASP A 377 8.85 -30.65 14.57
N TYR A 378 8.23 -31.08 15.67
CA TYR A 378 8.48 -30.60 17.04
C TYR A 378 9.97 -30.41 17.33
N LYS A 379 10.78 -31.44 17.04
CA LYS A 379 12.22 -31.45 17.38
C LYS A 379 12.95 -30.35 16.61
N SER A 380 12.75 -30.32 15.29
CA SER A 380 13.35 -29.31 14.41
C SER A 380 12.93 -27.89 14.81
N LEU A 381 11.66 -27.67 15.17
CA LEU A 381 11.16 -26.38 15.66
C LEU A 381 11.85 -25.98 16.97
N GLN A 382 11.85 -26.85 17.98
CA GLN A 382 12.46 -26.58 19.29
C GLN A 382 13.96 -26.28 19.16
N GLU A 383 14.71 -27.08 18.40
CA GLU A 383 16.17 -26.93 18.24
C GLU A 383 16.60 -25.66 17.49
N ASN A 384 15.77 -25.12 16.59
CA ASN A 384 16.16 -24.02 15.71
C ASN A 384 15.53 -22.67 16.08
N VAL A 385 14.30 -22.69 16.61
CA VAL A 385 13.48 -21.49 16.85
C VAL A 385 12.69 -21.55 18.16
N GLY A 386 13.04 -22.45 19.09
CA GLY A 386 12.40 -22.58 20.41
C GLY A 386 12.25 -21.24 21.15
N SER A 387 13.31 -20.43 21.18
CA SER A 387 13.29 -19.10 21.81
C SER A 387 12.30 -18.10 21.19
N VAL A 388 11.84 -18.33 19.95
CA VAL A 388 10.81 -17.50 19.31
C VAL A 388 9.42 -17.90 19.82
N PHE A 389 9.20 -19.17 20.17
CA PHE A 389 8.00 -19.61 20.85
C PHE A 389 7.96 -19.08 22.29
N ASP A 390 9.06 -19.18 23.02
CA ASP A 390 9.18 -18.65 24.39
C ASP A 390 8.80 -17.15 24.43
N LEU A 391 9.38 -16.34 23.55
CA LEU A 391 9.07 -14.92 23.37
C LEU A 391 7.62 -14.60 22.98
N VAL A 392 6.87 -15.56 22.43
CA VAL A 392 5.44 -15.40 22.07
C VAL A 392 4.53 -15.85 23.20
N ASN A 393 4.91 -16.91 23.92
CA ASN A 393 4.21 -17.42 25.09
C ASN A 393 4.20 -16.40 26.25
N GLU A 394 5.18 -15.49 26.30
CA GLU A 394 5.25 -14.40 27.28
C GLU A 394 4.34 -13.18 26.93
N ILE A 395 3.80 -13.09 25.71
CA ILE A 395 3.01 -11.93 25.27
C ILE A 395 1.56 -12.05 25.75
N SER A 396 1.29 -11.39 26.89
CA SER A 396 -0.07 -11.23 27.46
C SER A 396 -0.70 -9.87 27.18
N THR A 397 0.12 -8.81 27.05
CA THR A 397 -0.33 -7.44 26.75
C THR A 397 0.71 -6.73 25.87
N LEU A 398 0.27 -5.79 25.05
CA LEU A 398 1.14 -4.90 24.28
C LEU A 398 0.77 -3.44 24.53
N THR A 399 1.80 -2.61 24.69
CA THR A 399 1.71 -1.14 24.73
C THR A 399 2.30 -0.57 23.45
N TYR A 400 1.63 0.42 22.86
CA TYR A 400 2.03 1.10 21.63
C TYR A 400 1.30 2.45 21.47
N GLU A 401 1.71 3.29 20.52
CA GLU A 401 1.00 4.54 20.22
C GLU A 401 -0.16 4.34 19.22
N GLU A 402 -1.40 4.64 19.63
CA GLU A 402 -2.54 4.79 18.73
C GLU A 402 -2.94 6.27 18.61
N LYS A 403 -2.74 6.85 17.42
CA LYS A 403 -3.12 8.23 17.06
C LYS A 403 -2.70 9.29 18.10
N GLY A 404 -1.42 9.35 18.48
CA GLY A 404 -0.91 10.34 19.45
C GLY A 404 -1.14 9.99 20.92
N HIS A 405 -1.60 8.77 21.23
CA HIS A 405 -1.90 8.33 22.60
C HIS A 405 -1.30 6.94 22.85
N GLU A 406 -0.58 6.78 23.96
CA GLU A 406 -0.16 5.47 24.44
C GLU A 406 -1.40 4.64 24.85
N ILE A 407 -1.49 3.40 24.36
CA ILE A 407 -2.55 2.45 24.70
C ILE A 407 -1.94 1.08 25.01
N THR A 408 -2.48 0.42 26.04
CA THR A 408 -2.17 -0.98 26.37
C THR A 408 -3.41 -1.83 26.08
N ARG A 409 -3.24 -2.95 25.37
CA ARG A 409 -4.31 -3.93 25.09
C ARG A 409 -3.83 -5.35 25.43
N PRO A 410 -4.74 -6.27 25.81
CA PRO A 410 -4.42 -7.71 25.87
C PRO A 410 -4.12 -8.26 24.47
N VAL A 411 -3.43 -9.40 24.42
CA VAL A 411 -3.08 -10.08 23.16
C VAL A 411 -3.71 -11.47 23.13
N ASP A 412 -4.45 -11.74 22.06
CA ASP A 412 -4.98 -13.06 21.75
C ASP A 412 -4.13 -13.70 20.65
N VAL A 413 -3.49 -14.82 20.96
CA VAL A 413 -2.66 -15.58 20.02
C VAL A 413 -3.46 -16.74 19.45
N VAL A 414 -3.56 -16.80 18.11
CA VAL A 414 -4.19 -17.89 17.36
C VAL A 414 -3.14 -18.74 16.66
N ALA A 415 -3.16 -20.06 16.84
CA ALA A 415 -2.27 -20.97 16.12
C ALA A 415 -2.77 -21.21 14.69
N LEU A 416 -1.89 -21.09 13.68
CA LEU A 416 -2.17 -21.40 12.28
C LEU A 416 -1.06 -22.21 11.61
N GLY A 417 -1.39 -22.89 10.51
CA GLY A 417 -0.49 -23.71 9.70
C GLY A 417 -1.11 -25.08 9.44
N ASP A 418 -0.43 -25.92 8.65
CA ASP A 418 -1.00 -27.20 8.26
C ASP A 418 -1.21 -28.16 9.46
N CYS A 419 -1.97 -29.24 9.25
CA CYS A 419 -2.23 -30.24 10.28
C CYS A 419 -0.95 -30.86 10.89
N LYS A 420 0.18 -30.92 10.17
CA LYS A 420 1.45 -31.43 10.69
C LYS A 420 2.18 -30.39 11.55
N TYR A 421 2.25 -29.13 11.11
CA TYR A 421 2.81 -28.03 11.90
C TYR A 421 2.01 -27.81 13.19
N LEU A 422 0.67 -27.74 13.11
CA LEU A 422 -0.19 -27.59 14.28
C LEU A 422 -0.01 -28.74 15.28
N SER A 423 0.03 -29.99 14.82
CA SER A 423 0.35 -31.13 15.69
C SER A 423 1.70 -30.94 16.40
N SER A 424 2.70 -30.44 15.67
CA SER A 424 4.07 -30.27 16.16
C SER A 424 4.22 -29.16 17.20
N ILE A 425 3.50 -28.03 17.07
CA ILE A 425 3.56 -26.95 18.06
C ILE A 425 2.68 -27.19 19.29
N LEU A 426 1.63 -27.99 19.16
CA LEU A 426 0.74 -28.40 20.26
C LEU A 426 1.25 -29.64 21.03
N GLY A 427 2.42 -30.19 20.67
CA GLY A 427 2.98 -31.37 21.33
C GLY A 427 2.25 -32.69 21.04
N HIS A 428 1.40 -32.71 20.01
CA HIS A 428 0.61 -33.87 19.58
C HIS A 428 1.44 -34.86 18.75
N ALA A 429 1.08 -36.15 18.81
CA ALA A 429 1.79 -37.23 18.13
C ALA A 429 1.59 -37.26 16.59
N GLY A 430 0.77 -36.37 16.05
CA GLY A 430 0.42 -36.23 14.64
C GLY A 430 -0.72 -37.13 14.18
N GLN A 431 -1.22 -36.85 12.97
CA GLN A 431 -2.35 -37.47 12.26
C GLN A 431 -2.30 -39.01 12.06
N SER A 432 -1.29 -39.68 12.63
CA SER A 432 -1.00 -41.11 12.50
C SER A 432 -1.13 -41.89 13.81
N CYS A 433 -1.42 -41.23 14.94
CA CYS A 433 -1.72 -41.87 16.22
C CYS A 433 -3.18 -42.36 16.28
N SER A 434 -3.58 -42.92 17.44
CA SER A 434 -4.95 -43.39 17.72
C SER A 434 -5.96 -42.27 17.97
N THR A 435 -5.52 -41.04 18.25
CA THR A 435 -6.37 -39.85 18.44
C THR A 435 -5.94 -38.77 17.43
N PRO A 436 -6.18 -38.98 16.12
CA PRO A 436 -5.43 -38.29 15.06
C PRO A 436 -5.86 -36.82 14.81
N CYS A 437 -6.80 -36.28 15.59
CA CYS A 437 -7.04 -34.84 15.67
C CYS A 437 -6.10 -34.17 16.69
N PHE A 438 -5.56 -33.00 16.36
CA PHE A 438 -4.80 -32.18 17.31
C PHE A 438 -5.69 -31.30 18.22
N SER A 439 -6.98 -31.11 17.87
CA SER A 439 -7.93 -30.29 18.63
C SER A 439 -8.75 -31.09 19.65
N CYS A 440 -8.81 -32.43 19.56
CA CYS A 440 -9.59 -33.27 20.47
C CYS A 440 -9.00 -34.67 20.64
N ASN A 441 -9.36 -35.31 21.76
CA ASN A 441 -8.90 -36.65 22.13
C ASN A 441 -9.74 -37.80 21.52
N LEU A 442 -10.64 -37.51 20.56
CA LEU A 442 -11.49 -38.53 19.94
C LEU A 442 -10.64 -39.59 19.20
N ALA A 443 -10.88 -40.86 19.52
CA ALA A 443 -10.07 -41.97 19.02
C ALA A 443 -10.68 -42.63 17.78
N TRP A 444 -9.91 -42.70 16.70
CA TRP A 444 -10.24 -43.49 15.50
C TRP A 444 -8.99 -43.83 14.69
N SER A 445 -9.12 -44.70 13.68
CA SER A 445 -7.99 -45.19 12.89
C SER A 445 -8.00 -44.67 11.45
N CYS A 446 -6.93 -44.01 11.06
CA CYS A 446 -6.67 -43.57 9.69
C CYS A 446 -5.95 -44.63 8.82
N ARG A 447 -5.71 -45.85 9.33
CA ARG A 447 -4.78 -46.83 8.73
C ARG A 447 -5.45 -48.14 8.36
N ALA A 448 -5.24 -48.58 7.11
CA ALA A 448 -5.64 -49.91 6.67
C ALA A 448 -4.84 -51.02 7.41
N PRO A 449 -5.43 -52.22 7.63
CA PRO A 449 -6.78 -52.63 7.22
C PRO A 449 -7.88 -52.05 8.12
N HIS A 450 -7.57 -51.66 9.35
CA HIS A 450 -8.54 -51.19 10.35
C HIS A 450 -8.88 -49.69 10.20
N ALA A 451 -9.09 -49.21 8.96
CA ALA A 451 -9.40 -47.80 8.72
C ALA A 451 -10.87 -47.52 9.02
N THR A 452 -11.17 -46.50 9.82
CA THR A 452 -12.57 -46.10 10.10
C THR A 452 -13.16 -45.42 8.87
N LEU A 453 -14.33 -45.88 8.43
CA LEU A 453 -14.96 -45.48 7.16
C LEU A 453 -16.02 -44.39 7.38
N LEU A 454 -16.32 -43.59 6.34
CA LEU A 454 -17.31 -42.50 6.45
C LEU A 454 -18.70 -43.01 6.82
N ALA A 455 -19.13 -44.18 6.32
CA ALA A 455 -20.44 -44.75 6.63
C ALA A 455 -20.62 -45.05 8.13
N ASP A 456 -19.54 -45.47 8.80
CA ASP A 456 -19.56 -45.97 10.18
C ASP A 456 -19.23 -44.89 11.23
N PHE A 457 -18.84 -43.69 10.80
CA PHE A 457 -18.37 -42.62 11.69
C PHE A 457 -19.44 -41.57 11.97
N ASP A 458 -19.72 -41.33 13.24
CA ASP A 458 -20.64 -40.30 13.69
C ASP A 458 -19.88 -39.02 14.07
N PHE A 459 -20.04 -37.96 13.27
CA PHE A 459 -19.43 -36.65 13.52
C PHE A 459 -20.17 -35.84 14.59
N SER A 460 -21.33 -36.29 15.08
CA SER A 460 -22.05 -35.66 16.20
C SER A 460 -21.55 -36.07 17.59
N ILE A 461 -20.63 -37.05 17.67
CA ILE A 461 -20.00 -37.47 18.93
C ILE A 461 -19.25 -36.29 19.56
N PRO A 462 -19.50 -35.95 20.85
CA PRO A 462 -18.79 -34.87 21.53
C PRO A 462 -17.27 -35.08 21.54
N ALA A 463 -16.56 -34.15 20.90
CA ALA A 463 -15.10 -34.11 20.84
C ALA A 463 -14.55 -33.36 22.06
N ASN A 464 -14.01 -34.09 23.05
CA ASN A 464 -13.42 -33.49 24.24
C ASN A 464 -12.01 -32.96 23.95
N GLU A 465 -11.62 -31.89 24.64
CA GLU A 465 -10.25 -31.36 24.63
C GLU A 465 -9.25 -32.37 25.25
N TYR A 466 -7.96 -32.19 24.97
CA TYR A 466 -6.89 -32.98 25.60
C TYR A 466 -6.60 -32.49 27.02
N GLU A 467 -6.33 -33.41 27.94
CA GLU A 467 -5.73 -33.05 29.22
C GLU A 467 -4.23 -32.72 29.00
N PRO A 468 -3.63 -31.78 29.76
CA PRO A 468 -2.21 -31.42 29.61
C PRO A 468 -1.21 -32.57 29.82
N ALA A 469 -1.65 -33.72 30.32
CA ALA A 469 -0.85 -34.93 30.49
C ALA A 469 -0.93 -35.91 29.29
N ASP A 470 -1.90 -35.75 28.38
CA ASP A 470 -2.07 -36.60 27.18
C ASP A 470 -1.06 -36.25 26.08
N LEU A 471 -0.60 -35.00 26.08
CA LEU A 471 0.27 -34.42 25.07
C LEU A 471 1.70 -34.26 25.60
N LYS A 472 2.66 -34.09 24.69
CA LYS A 472 3.95 -33.52 25.06
C LYS A 472 3.73 -32.04 25.42
N LEU A 473 4.54 -31.49 26.32
CA LEU A 473 4.60 -30.04 26.59
C LEU A 473 4.61 -29.28 25.25
N PRO A 474 3.63 -28.39 24.96
CA PRO A 474 3.56 -27.70 23.69
C PRO A 474 4.70 -26.69 23.54
N LEU A 475 5.01 -26.34 22.30
CA LEU A 475 5.88 -25.21 21.98
C LEU A 475 5.11 -23.89 22.08
N LEU A 476 3.86 -23.85 21.58
CA LEU A 476 3.00 -22.67 21.64
C LEU A 476 1.86 -22.89 22.64
N ASN A 477 1.78 -22.04 23.66
CA ASN A 477 0.75 -22.09 24.70
C ASN A 477 -0.49 -21.28 24.26
N VAL A 478 -1.47 -21.95 23.65
CA VAL A 478 -2.78 -21.38 23.29
C VAL A 478 -3.92 -22.27 23.79
N PRO A 479 -5.10 -21.71 24.13
CA PRO A 479 -6.28 -22.52 24.41
C PRO A 479 -6.76 -23.23 23.12
N ALA A 480 -7.45 -24.36 23.26
CA ALA A 480 -7.93 -25.16 22.12
C ALA A 480 -8.85 -24.36 21.17
N SER A 481 -9.64 -23.44 21.73
CA SER A 481 -10.49 -22.49 20.99
C SER A 481 -9.71 -21.51 20.10
N SER A 482 -8.42 -21.29 20.35
CA SER A 482 -7.52 -20.44 19.55
C SER A 482 -6.59 -21.25 18.64
N VAL A 483 -6.95 -22.49 18.30
CA VAL A 483 -6.28 -23.25 17.23
C VAL A 483 -7.14 -23.16 15.97
N GLY A 484 -6.64 -22.45 14.95
CA GLY A 484 -7.36 -22.27 13.70
C GLY A 484 -7.40 -23.55 12.86
N PRO A 485 -8.59 -24.00 12.38
CA PRO A 485 -8.65 -25.12 11.46
C PRO A 485 -7.94 -24.75 10.14
N PRO A 486 -7.08 -25.63 9.58
CA PRO A 486 -6.28 -25.34 8.38
C PRO A 486 -7.14 -25.42 7.11
N MET A 487 -8.07 -24.46 6.98
CA MET A 487 -9.18 -24.52 6.03
C MET A 487 -8.74 -24.51 4.57
N LEU A 488 -7.58 -23.94 4.25
CA LEU A 488 -7.03 -24.01 2.89
C LEU A 488 -6.62 -25.46 2.57
N HIS A 489 -5.83 -26.07 3.44
CA HIS A 489 -5.39 -27.45 3.31
C HIS A 489 -6.51 -28.48 3.48
N VAL A 490 -7.58 -28.17 4.22
CA VAL A 490 -8.82 -28.95 4.29
C VAL A 490 -9.53 -28.91 2.95
N MET A 491 -9.94 -27.72 2.47
CA MET A 491 -10.73 -27.60 1.23
C MET A 491 -9.99 -28.17 0.01
N LEU A 492 -8.67 -27.95 -0.10
CA LEU A 492 -7.85 -28.57 -1.15
C LEU A 492 -7.85 -30.10 -1.08
N GLY A 493 -7.74 -30.67 0.12
CA GLY A 493 -7.80 -32.13 0.33
C GLY A 493 -9.17 -32.71 -0.01
N VAL A 494 -10.26 -32.02 0.35
CA VAL A 494 -11.63 -32.48 0.09
C VAL A 494 -11.96 -32.39 -1.41
N VAL A 495 -11.66 -31.28 -2.08
CA VAL A 495 -11.87 -31.12 -3.53
C VAL A 495 -11.03 -32.12 -4.33
N GLN A 496 -9.79 -32.40 -3.92
CA GLN A 496 -8.97 -33.40 -4.61
C GLN A 496 -9.57 -34.82 -4.45
N ASN A 497 -9.94 -35.21 -3.24
CA ASN A 497 -10.31 -36.60 -2.94
C ASN A 497 -11.77 -36.95 -3.25
N TYR A 498 -12.70 -36.00 -3.18
CA TYR A 498 -14.15 -36.24 -3.29
C TYR A 498 -14.81 -35.55 -4.49
N VAL A 499 -14.05 -34.76 -5.25
CA VAL A 499 -14.51 -34.18 -6.53
C VAL A 499 -13.59 -34.62 -7.68
N LEU A 500 -12.31 -34.23 -7.67
CA LEU A 500 -11.43 -34.56 -8.82
C LEU A 500 -11.14 -36.05 -8.95
N ASN A 501 -10.70 -36.73 -7.88
CA ASN A 501 -10.35 -38.16 -7.98
C ASN A 501 -11.54 -39.04 -8.43
N PRO A 502 -12.79 -38.86 -7.96
CA PRO A 502 -13.96 -39.56 -8.47
C PRO A 502 -14.28 -39.24 -9.94
N LEU A 503 -14.18 -37.97 -10.36
CA LEU A 503 -14.40 -37.61 -11.76
C LEU A 503 -13.31 -38.20 -12.69
N VAL A 504 -12.06 -38.32 -12.22
CA VAL A 504 -11.00 -39.05 -12.94
C VAL A 504 -11.33 -40.55 -13.02
N ALA A 505 -11.73 -41.18 -11.91
CA ALA A 505 -12.09 -42.59 -11.87
C ALA A 505 -13.28 -42.91 -12.79
N LEU A 506 -14.25 -42.01 -12.87
CA LEU A 506 -15.41 -42.11 -13.76
C LEU A 506 -15.05 -41.95 -15.24
N CYS A 507 -14.09 -41.08 -15.59
CA CYS A 507 -13.51 -41.09 -16.95
C CYS A 507 -12.90 -42.46 -17.27
N ASN A 508 -12.12 -43.02 -16.34
CA ASN A 508 -11.46 -44.32 -16.55
C ASN A 508 -12.48 -45.45 -16.75
N VAL A 509 -13.55 -45.51 -15.94
CA VAL A 509 -14.66 -46.48 -16.12
C VAL A 509 -15.29 -46.35 -17.50
N LEU A 510 -15.61 -45.13 -17.93
CA LEU A 510 -16.24 -44.86 -19.23
C LEU A 510 -15.32 -45.11 -20.44
N ASP A 511 -14.01 -44.89 -20.28
CA ASP A 511 -13.02 -45.02 -21.35
C ASP A 511 -12.37 -46.43 -21.44
N TYR A 512 -12.57 -47.32 -20.45
CA TYR A 512 -11.98 -48.67 -20.42
C TYR A 512 -12.89 -49.78 -20.96
N GLY A 513 -14.20 -49.70 -20.72
CA GLY A 513 -15.19 -50.65 -21.25
C GLY A 513 -15.30 -52.00 -20.51
N TYR A 514 -14.52 -52.23 -19.45
CA TYR A 514 -14.65 -53.36 -18.52
C TYR A 514 -14.90 -52.85 -17.09
N ASP A 515 -15.33 -53.74 -16.19
CA ASP A 515 -15.55 -53.40 -14.79
C ASP A 515 -14.27 -52.91 -14.12
N LEU A 516 -14.34 -51.71 -13.51
CA LEU A 516 -13.27 -51.11 -12.72
C LEU A 516 -13.80 -50.67 -11.35
N PRO A 517 -12.95 -50.62 -10.31
CA PRO A 517 -13.29 -49.96 -9.06
C PRO A 517 -13.69 -48.50 -9.28
N ASP A 518 -14.74 -48.04 -8.60
CA ASP A 518 -15.22 -46.64 -8.63
C ASP A 518 -14.18 -45.61 -8.12
N ASP A 519 -13.14 -46.05 -7.40
CA ASP A 519 -12.15 -45.17 -6.77
C ASP A 519 -10.77 -45.27 -7.44
N LEU A 520 -10.19 -44.11 -7.74
CA LEU A 520 -8.90 -43.96 -8.43
C LEU A 520 -7.72 -44.59 -7.69
N LYS A 521 -7.76 -44.66 -6.35
CA LYS A 521 -6.75 -45.31 -5.50
C LYS A 521 -6.79 -46.82 -5.67
N ASP A 522 -7.98 -47.39 -5.81
CA ASP A 522 -8.19 -48.83 -5.97
C ASP A 522 -8.01 -49.28 -7.43
N GLN A 523 -8.37 -48.45 -8.43
CA GLN A 523 -7.90 -48.65 -9.82
C GLN A 523 -6.36 -48.70 -9.88
N LYS A 524 -5.67 -47.77 -9.20
CA LYS A 524 -4.20 -47.78 -9.07
C LYS A 524 -3.69 -48.91 -8.18
N LYS A 525 -4.52 -49.55 -7.36
CA LYS A 525 -4.13 -50.73 -6.56
C LYS A 525 -4.21 -51.99 -7.43
N MET A 526 -5.24 -52.11 -8.27
CA MET A 526 -5.40 -53.16 -9.27
C MET A 526 -4.22 -53.17 -10.24
N LEU A 527 -3.83 -52.01 -10.81
CA LEU A 527 -2.65 -51.92 -11.67
C LEU A 527 -1.36 -52.41 -10.98
N ARG A 528 -1.12 -52.01 -9.72
CA ARG A 528 0.03 -52.49 -8.93
C ARG A 528 -0.05 -53.97 -8.55
N SER A 529 -1.25 -54.56 -8.55
CA SER A 529 -1.43 -56.00 -8.39
C SER A 529 -0.97 -56.72 -9.64
N LEU A 530 -1.37 -56.25 -10.82
CA LEU A 530 -0.94 -56.79 -12.11
C LEU A 530 0.56 -56.57 -12.37
N GLU A 531 1.14 -55.44 -11.94
CA GLU A 531 2.60 -55.19 -11.99
C GLU A 531 3.39 -56.18 -11.11
N GLN A 532 2.84 -56.58 -9.95
CA GLN A 532 3.46 -57.59 -9.08
C GLN A 532 3.26 -59.01 -9.64
N GLU A 533 2.05 -59.31 -10.12
CA GLU A 533 1.68 -60.61 -10.67
C GLU A 533 2.45 -60.92 -11.97
N GLU A 534 2.65 -59.93 -12.84
CA GLU A 534 3.56 -60.00 -13.97
C GLU A 534 4.97 -60.42 -13.52
N ALA A 535 5.56 -59.74 -12.53
CA ALA A 535 6.89 -60.06 -12.03
C ALA A 535 6.98 -61.46 -11.39
N ASP A 536 5.93 -61.88 -10.67
CA ASP A 536 5.85 -63.20 -10.03
C ASP A 536 5.64 -64.34 -11.05
N TYR A 537 5.03 -64.07 -12.21
CA TYR A 537 4.95 -64.99 -13.34
C TYR A 537 6.23 -64.98 -14.21
N GLU A 538 6.84 -63.82 -14.50
CA GLU A 538 8.14 -63.73 -15.21
C GLU A 538 9.23 -64.49 -14.46
N ALA A 539 9.29 -64.37 -13.13
CA ALA A 539 10.23 -65.11 -12.30
C ALA A 539 10.02 -66.63 -12.38
N ARG A 540 8.76 -67.10 -12.40
CA ARG A 540 8.44 -68.53 -12.53
C ARG A 540 8.77 -69.07 -13.91
N VAL A 541 8.37 -68.38 -14.97
CA VAL A 541 8.70 -68.74 -16.36
C VAL A 541 10.22 -68.83 -16.53
N GLY A 542 11.00 -67.86 -16.05
CA GLY A 542 12.47 -67.90 -16.12
C GLY A 542 13.11 -69.10 -15.38
N VAL A 543 12.54 -69.52 -14.25
CA VAL A 543 12.98 -70.73 -13.50
C VAL A 543 12.57 -72.01 -14.23
N LEU A 544 11.35 -72.08 -14.78
CA LEU A 544 10.85 -73.22 -15.54
C LEU A 544 11.62 -73.39 -16.85
N GLU A 545 11.84 -72.33 -17.64
CA GLU A 545 12.73 -72.34 -18.81
C GLU A 545 14.12 -72.91 -18.46
N SER A 546 14.71 -72.48 -17.34
CA SER A 546 16.03 -72.94 -16.93
C SER A 546 16.01 -74.41 -16.54
N SER A 547 14.93 -74.87 -15.91
CA SER A 547 14.70 -76.27 -15.57
C SER A 547 14.56 -77.13 -16.84
N VAL A 548 13.80 -76.67 -17.84
CA VAL A 548 13.70 -77.35 -19.15
C VAL A 548 15.06 -77.43 -19.84
N ARG A 549 15.82 -76.31 -19.91
CA ARG A 549 17.16 -76.28 -20.52
C ARG A 549 18.11 -77.31 -19.89
N SER A 550 18.13 -77.42 -18.57
CA SER A 550 18.96 -78.41 -17.87
C SER A 550 18.41 -79.84 -18.00
N ILE A 551 17.09 -80.04 -18.04
CA ILE A 551 16.51 -81.38 -18.25
C ILE A 551 16.78 -81.87 -19.68
N ASP A 552 16.68 -81.03 -20.71
CA ASP A 552 17.05 -81.41 -22.09
C ASP A 552 18.55 -81.72 -22.21
N SER A 553 19.41 -80.93 -21.55
CA SER A 553 20.85 -81.21 -21.41
C SER A 553 21.11 -82.59 -20.77
N LEU A 554 20.33 -82.94 -19.74
CA LEU A 554 20.40 -84.23 -19.05
C LEU A 554 19.83 -85.39 -19.89
N VAL A 555 18.71 -85.17 -20.59
CA VAL A 555 18.11 -86.10 -21.58
C VAL A 555 19.12 -86.45 -22.67
N GLU A 556 19.89 -85.46 -23.14
CA GLU A 556 20.98 -85.67 -24.09
C GLU A 556 22.16 -86.46 -23.51
N VAL A 557 22.49 -86.28 -22.23
CA VAL A 557 23.47 -87.11 -21.50
C VAL A 557 22.98 -88.56 -21.37
N VAL A 558 21.71 -88.78 -21.04
CA VAL A 558 21.09 -90.11 -20.93
C VAL A 558 21.07 -90.83 -22.29
N LYS A 559 20.68 -90.16 -23.38
CA LYS A 559 20.77 -90.70 -24.76
C LYS A 559 22.21 -91.11 -25.14
N LYS A 560 23.20 -90.26 -24.82
CA LYS A 560 24.62 -90.55 -25.09
C LYS A 560 25.12 -91.75 -24.27
N THR A 561 24.63 -91.89 -23.03
CA THR A 561 24.93 -93.04 -22.16
C THR A 561 24.34 -94.34 -22.74
N LYS A 562 23.06 -94.34 -23.14
CA LYS A 562 22.40 -95.49 -23.82
C LYS A 562 23.18 -95.96 -25.04
N ASN A 563 23.55 -95.02 -25.92
CA ASN A 563 24.17 -95.31 -27.21
C ASN A 563 25.66 -95.69 -27.11
N SER A 564 26.33 -95.49 -25.97
CA SER A 564 27.78 -95.70 -25.84
C SER A 564 28.20 -97.13 -25.49
N GLY A 565 27.28 -97.92 -24.92
CA GLY A 565 27.56 -99.22 -24.29
C GLY A 565 28.37 -99.09 -22.98
N ARG A 566 28.48 -100.18 -22.20
CA ARG A 566 29.35 -100.23 -21.01
C ARG A 566 30.82 -100.10 -21.43
N ARG A 567 31.35 -98.88 -21.46
CA ARG A 567 32.78 -98.58 -21.59
C ARG A 567 33.39 -98.45 -20.21
N ASN A 568 34.42 -99.24 -19.90
CA ASN A 568 35.28 -98.96 -18.77
C ASN A 568 36.01 -97.63 -19.05
N ILE A 569 35.75 -96.62 -18.23
CA ILE A 569 36.33 -95.28 -18.34
C ILE A 569 37.08 -95.00 -17.04
N ASP A 570 38.39 -94.78 -17.17
CA ASP A 570 39.31 -94.58 -16.06
C ASP A 570 39.35 -93.09 -15.67
N ILE A 571 38.68 -92.73 -14.57
CA ILE A 571 38.63 -91.37 -14.02
C ILE A 571 38.86 -91.42 -12.51
N SER A 572 39.90 -90.75 -12.05
CA SER A 572 40.42 -90.83 -10.69
C SER A 572 39.72 -89.89 -9.69
N SER A 573 38.44 -90.14 -9.39
CA SER A 573 37.73 -89.56 -8.24
C SER A 573 36.44 -90.32 -7.92
N SER A 574 36.30 -90.82 -6.69
CA SER A 574 35.06 -91.33 -6.06
C SER A 574 34.10 -92.10 -6.97
N CYS A 575 34.31 -93.41 -7.09
CA CYS A 575 33.45 -94.29 -7.91
C CYS A 575 31.98 -94.24 -7.46
N CYS A 576 31.09 -93.83 -8.37
CA CYS A 576 29.64 -93.99 -8.23
C CYS A 576 29.23 -95.41 -8.63
N GLU A 577 28.36 -96.03 -7.82
CA GLU A 577 27.97 -97.45 -7.89
C GLU A 577 26.60 -97.66 -8.58
N SER A 578 26.12 -96.62 -9.26
CA SER A 578 25.01 -96.71 -10.21
C SER A 578 25.43 -97.54 -11.42
N GLU A 579 24.63 -98.55 -11.78
CA GLU A 579 24.86 -99.36 -13.00
C GLU A 579 24.78 -98.53 -14.29
N HIS A 580 24.20 -97.33 -14.18
CA HIS A 580 23.96 -96.37 -15.25
C HIS A 580 24.45 -94.98 -14.81
N CYS A 581 25.73 -94.88 -14.46
CA CYS A 581 26.39 -93.63 -14.10
C CYS A 581 26.50 -92.68 -15.31
N LEU A 582 25.93 -91.48 -15.20
CA LEU A 582 25.85 -90.48 -16.28
C LEU A 582 27.12 -89.61 -16.42
N MET A 583 27.90 -89.48 -15.34
CA MET A 583 29.04 -88.54 -15.26
C MET A 583 30.10 -88.66 -16.38
N PRO A 584 30.42 -89.83 -16.96
CA PRO A 584 31.34 -89.91 -18.10
C PRO A 584 30.91 -89.10 -19.32
N HIS A 585 29.60 -88.83 -19.47
CA HIS A 585 29.03 -88.03 -20.56
C HIS A 585 28.74 -86.57 -20.16
N CYS A 586 28.87 -86.22 -18.87
CA CYS A 586 28.62 -84.87 -18.36
C CYS A 586 29.78 -83.87 -18.56
N GLN A 587 30.96 -84.29 -19.02
CA GLN A 587 32.19 -83.46 -19.01
C GLN A 587 32.06 -82.09 -19.70
N ASN A 588 31.25 -82.02 -20.77
CA ASN A 588 30.99 -80.80 -21.55
C ASN A 588 29.60 -80.18 -21.25
N THR A 589 28.99 -80.54 -20.12
CA THR A 589 27.72 -79.98 -19.63
C THR A 589 27.93 -79.27 -18.29
N GLU A 590 26.89 -78.60 -17.79
CA GLU A 590 26.92 -77.97 -16.45
C GLU A 590 27.11 -79.00 -15.32
N PHE A 591 26.58 -80.22 -15.45
CA PHE A 591 26.66 -81.29 -14.45
C PHE A 591 28.06 -81.91 -14.27
N ARG A 592 29.09 -81.41 -14.97
CA ARG A 592 30.49 -81.89 -14.93
C ARG A 592 31.15 -81.95 -13.55
N ARG A 593 30.48 -81.44 -12.50
CA ARG A 593 30.90 -81.46 -11.09
C ARG A 593 29.72 -81.79 -10.15
N SER A 594 28.83 -82.71 -10.54
CA SER A 594 27.85 -83.27 -9.61
C SER A 594 28.55 -83.95 -8.43
N ASP A 595 28.20 -83.54 -7.22
CA ASP A 595 28.56 -84.27 -6.00
C ASP A 595 27.80 -85.61 -5.89
N SER A 596 28.13 -86.39 -4.85
CA SER A 596 27.55 -87.71 -4.56
C SER A 596 27.02 -87.82 -3.14
N PHE A 597 26.00 -88.66 -2.95
CA PHE A 597 25.43 -89.05 -1.67
C PHE A 597 25.46 -90.58 -1.49
N VAL A 598 25.20 -91.06 -0.27
CA VAL A 598 25.03 -92.50 0.02
C VAL A 598 23.55 -92.82 0.16
N CYS A 599 23.10 -93.92 -0.46
CA CYS A 599 21.69 -94.30 -0.48
C CYS A 599 21.25 -95.05 0.79
N ASP A 600 20.33 -94.48 1.57
CA ASP A 600 19.74 -95.09 2.78
C ASP A 600 19.22 -96.53 2.58
N SER A 601 18.75 -96.83 1.36
CA SER A 601 18.10 -98.12 1.03
C SER A 601 19.06 -99.20 0.54
N CYS A 602 20.28 -98.86 0.10
CA CYS A 602 21.23 -99.86 -0.45
C CYS A 602 22.72 -99.58 -0.21
N ASP A 603 23.05 -98.58 0.61
CA ASP A 603 24.41 -98.17 1.05
C ASP A 603 25.39 -97.80 -0.09
N LYS A 604 24.88 -97.69 -1.33
CA LYS A 604 25.66 -97.31 -2.51
C LYS A 604 25.95 -95.82 -2.57
N SER A 605 27.15 -95.46 -3.01
CA SER A 605 27.54 -94.08 -3.36
C SER A 605 27.06 -93.71 -4.76
N ILE A 606 26.28 -92.63 -4.90
CA ILE A 606 25.60 -92.24 -6.14
C ILE A 606 25.73 -90.72 -6.39
N HIS A 607 26.13 -90.30 -7.60
CA HIS A 607 26.11 -88.88 -7.99
C HIS A 607 24.66 -88.35 -8.05
N TYR A 608 24.41 -87.13 -7.57
CA TYR A 608 23.09 -86.46 -7.63
C TYR A 608 22.48 -86.46 -9.05
N VAL A 609 23.28 -86.12 -10.08
CA VAL A 609 22.84 -86.14 -11.49
C VAL A 609 22.36 -87.53 -11.96
N CYS A 610 22.88 -88.61 -11.38
CA CYS A 610 22.46 -89.99 -11.71
C CYS A 610 21.09 -90.37 -11.11
N CYS A 611 20.52 -89.51 -10.25
CA CYS A 611 19.15 -89.59 -9.74
C CYS A 611 18.26 -88.46 -10.28
N PHE A 612 18.68 -87.81 -11.38
CA PHE A 612 18.04 -86.64 -11.99
C PHE A 612 17.94 -85.40 -11.09
N VAL A 613 18.76 -85.34 -10.03
CA VAL A 613 18.92 -84.14 -9.19
C VAL A 613 19.93 -83.23 -9.87
N ILE A 614 19.44 -82.09 -10.36
CA ILE A 614 20.22 -81.12 -11.15
C ILE A 614 20.81 -80.01 -10.26
N ASP A 615 20.06 -79.58 -9.23
CA ASP A 615 20.47 -78.52 -8.31
C ASP A 615 21.06 -79.13 -7.03
N SER A 616 22.25 -78.66 -6.63
CA SER A 616 22.98 -79.14 -5.44
C SER A 616 22.48 -78.56 -4.13
N THR A 617 21.42 -77.75 -4.12
CA THR A 617 20.77 -77.21 -2.91
C THR A 617 19.71 -78.14 -2.31
N VAL A 618 19.47 -79.31 -2.91
CA VAL A 618 18.38 -80.23 -2.54
C VAL A 618 18.83 -81.29 -1.53
N ASP A 619 18.86 -80.92 -0.25
CA ASP A 619 19.17 -81.79 0.91
C ASP A 619 18.19 -82.98 1.14
N THR A 620 17.28 -83.27 0.21
CA THR A 620 16.13 -84.17 0.42
C THR A 620 16.19 -85.51 -0.33
N VAL A 621 17.26 -85.80 -1.07
CA VAL A 621 17.41 -87.05 -1.83
C VAL A 621 18.45 -87.96 -1.18
N SER A 622 18.00 -88.76 -0.20
CA SER A 622 18.80 -89.80 0.47
C SER A 622 18.62 -91.20 -0.12
N THR A 623 17.74 -91.39 -1.11
CA THR A 623 17.46 -92.68 -1.75
C THR A 623 17.68 -92.60 -3.26
N CYS A 624 18.43 -93.56 -3.81
CA CYS A 624 18.79 -93.59 -5.22
C CYS A 624 17.62 -93.96 -6.15
N LEU A 625 17.76 -93.59 -7.43
CA LEU A 625 16.73 -93.76 -8.45
C LEU A 625 16.18 -95.19 -8.55
N ASP A 626 17.05 -96.20 -8.49
CA ASP A 626 16.68 -97.61 -8.57
C ASP A 626 15.82 -98.05 -7.37
N CYS A 627 16.22 -97.67 -6.15
CA CYS A 627 15.47 -97.98 -4.94
C CYS A 627 14.14 -97.19 -4.85
N ARG A 628 14.05 -96.04 -5.52
CA ARG A 628 12.86 -95.19 -5.52
C ARG A 628 11.77 -95.66 -6.51
N PHE A 629 12.15 -96.23 -7.65
CA PHE A 629 11.22 -96.53 -8.74
C PHE A 629 11.20 -97.99 -9.22
N SER A 630 12.15 -98.85 -8.79
CA SER A 630 12.20 -100.28 -9.16
C SER A 630 12.27 -100.54 -10.68
N PHE A 631 13.03 -99.72 -11.41
CA PHE A 631 13.20 -99.87 -12.87
C PHE A 631 13.87 -101.21 -13.24
N GLU A 632 13.32 -101.89 -14.25
CA GLU A 632 13.86 -103.13 -14.80
C GLU A 632 14.84 -102.88 -15.97
N THR A 633 14.70 -101.75 -16.67
CA THR A 633 15.55 -101.40 -17.82
C THR A 633 16.07 -99.96 -17.80
N PHE A 634 17.04 -99.66 -18.68
CA PHE A 634 17.50 -98.29 -18.93
C PHE A 634 16.41 -97.43 -19.61
N ASP A 635 15.49 -98.05 -20.32
CA ASP A 635 14.47 -97.32 -21.10
C ASP A 635 13.38 -96.77 -20.18
N ASP A 636 13.05 -97.48 -19.11
CA ASP A 636 12.17 -97.00 -18.02
C ASP A 636 12.74 -95.71 -17.38
N ARG A 637 14.06 -95.64 -17.20
CA ARG A 637 14.74 -94.42 -16.70
C ARG A 637 14.63 -93.26 -17.70
N PHE A 638 14.71 -93.56 -18.99
CA PHE A 638 14.59 -92.55 -20.05
C PHE A 638 13.14 -92.05 -20.18
N GLU A 639 12.16 -92.95 -20.06
CA GLU A 639 10.74 -92.64 -20.03
C GLU A 639 10.39 -91.77 -18.80
N ALA A 640 10.85 -92.15 -17.60
CA ALA A 640 10.64 -91.35 -16.39
C ALA A 640 11.28 -89.95 -16.45
N LEU A 641 12.47 -89.80 -17.05
CA LEU A 641 13.07 -88.48 -17.27
C LEU A 641 12.28 -87.66 -18.31
N THR A 642 11.72 -88.32 -19.33
CA THR A 642 10.86 -87.69 -20.34
C THR A 642 9.54 -87.24 -19.71
N GLU A 643 8.92 -88.05 -18.85
CA GLU A 643 7.70 -87.70 -18.10
C GLU A 643 7.93 -86.51 -17.14
N ILE A 644 9.11 -86.43 -16.51
CA ILE A 644 9.51 -85.28 -15.69
C ILE A 644 9.68 -84.01 -16.55
N ARG A 645 10.31 -84.12 -17.72
CA ARG A 645 10.45 -83.01 -18.66
C ARG A 645 9.07 -82.52 -19.12
N ASP A 646 8.21 -83.43 -19.56
CA ASP A 646 6.96 -83.10 -20.23
C ASP A 646 6.01 -82.38 -19.26
N LYS A 647 5.94 -82.79 -17.98
CA LYS A 647 5.21 -82.07 -16.92
C LYS A 647 5.74 -80.66 -16.65
N ILE A 648 7.05 -80.45 -16.80
CA ILE A 648 7.67 -79.12 -16.60
C ILE A 648 7.45 -78.24 -17.84
N CYS A 649 7.36 -78.83 -19.04
CA CYS A 649 6.91 -78.13 -20.24
C CYS A 649 5.42 -77.75 -20.17
N GLU A 650 4.54 -78.67 -19.73
CA GLU A 650 3.11 -78.37 -19.51
C GLU A 650 2.90 -77.22 -18.51
N GLN A 651 3.68 -77.19 -17.41
CA GLN A 651 3.64 -76.08 -16.46
C GLN A 651 4.23 -74.78 -17.04
N LEU A 652 5.28 -74.86 -17.88
CA LEU A 652 5.87 -73.70 -18.56
C LEU A 652 4.87 -73.08 -19.54
N GLU A 653 4.24 -73.88 -20.41
CA GLU A 653 3.20 -73.41 -21.34
C GLU A 653 2.02 -72.77 -20.58
N SER A 654 1.60 -73.37 -19.46
CA SER A 654 0.54 -72.80 -18.61
C SER A 654 0.93 -71.49 -17.92
N ASP A 655 2.15 -71.34 -17.40
CA ASP A 655 2.60 -70.10 -16.77
C ASP A 655 2.94 -69.01 -17.82
N GLU A 656 3.36 -69.38 -19.03
CA GLU A 656 3.55 -68.46 -20.17
C GLU A 656 2.23 -67.89 -20.69
N ASP A 657 1.17 -68.71 -20.82
CA ASP A 657 -0.13 -68.23 -21.28
C ASP A 657 -0.78 -67.28 -20.26
N VAL A 658 -0.69 -67.58 -18.96
CA VAL A 658 -1.19 -66.65 -17.91
C VAL A 658 -0.33 -65.39 -17.84
N LEU A 659 0.99 -65.48 -17.98
CA LEU A 659 1.87 -64.30 -18.08
C LEU A 659 1.48 -63.40 -19.27
N LYS A 660 1.09 -63.99 -20.40
CA LYS A 660 0.63 -63.26 -21.59
C LYS A 660 -0.70 -62.54 -21.33
N ASP A 661 -1.65 -63.20 -20.66
CA ASP A 661 -2.95 -62.59 -20.34
C ASP A 661 -2.83 -61.48 -19.30
N VAL A 662 -2.03 -61.69 -18.23
CA VAL A 662 -1.70 -60.66 -17.23
C VAL A 662 -1.02 -59.45 -17.88
N LYS A 663 -0.11 -59.67 -18.84
CA LYS A 663 0.51 -58.59 -19.62
C LYS A 663 -0.50 -57.79 -20.43
N ILE A 664 -1.43 -58.46 -21.11
CA ILE A 664 -2.50 -57.81 -21.88
C ILE A 664 -3.42 -56.99 -20.97
N GLU A 665 -3.84 -57.53 -19.82
CA GLU A 665 -4.68 -56.78 -18.87
C GLU A 665 -3.93 -55.57 -18.29
N LYS A 666 -2.67 -55.76 -17.89
CA LYS A 666 -1.80 -54.70 -17.37
C LYS A 666 -1.59 -53.59 -18.41
N GLU A 667 -1.24 -53.92 -19.65
CA GLU A 667 -1.06 -52.92 -20.73
C GLU A 667 -2.36 -52.16 -21.01
N ASN A 668 -3.51 -52.86 -21.08
CA ASN A 668 -4.81 -52.22 -21.26
C ASN A 668 -5.11 -51.23 -20.12
N LEU A 669 -4.96 -51.63 -18.85
CA LEU A 669 -5.22 -50.78 -17.69
C LEU A 669 -4.21 -49.63 -17.57
N GLN A 670 -2.93 -49.91 -17.78
CA GLN A 670 -1.85 -48.92 -17.79
C GLN A 670 -2.10 -47.84 -18.86
N SER A 671 -2.69 -48.23 -20.00
CA SER A 671 -3.00 -47.31 -21.10
C SER A 671 -4.03 -46.22 -20.74
N LEU A 672 -4.81 -46.37 -19.66
CA LEU A 672 -5.68 -45.30 -19.12
C LEU A 672 -4.88 -44.21 -18.41
N PHE A 673 -3.73 -44.58 -17.83
CA PHE A 673 -2.86 -43.70 -17.04
C PHE A 673 -1.70 -43.11 -17.85
N SER A 674 -1.28 -43.75 -18.95
CA SER A 674 -0.30 -43.20 -19.90
C SER A 674 -0.94 -42.36 -21.00
N ASP A 675 -2.01 -42.84 -21.63
CA ASP A 675 -2.62 -42.23 -22.81
C ASP A 675 -4.04 -41.74 -22.47
N THR A 676 -4.21 -40.42 -22.36
CA THR A 676 -5.51 -39.85 -22.02
C THR A 676 -6.54 -40.20 -23.10
N LYS A 677 -7.55 -40.99 -22.72
CA LYS A 677 -8.64 -41.42 -23.59
C LYS A 677 -9.66 -40.28 -23.80
N GLU A 678 -10.76 -40.52 -24.52
CA GLU A 678 -11.61 -39.44 -25.01
C GLU A 678 -12.40 -38.72 -23.91
N THR A 679 -13.04 -39.43 -22.98
CA THR A 679 -13.75 -38.80 -21.85
C THR A 679 -12.77 -38.06 -20.95
N ARG A 680 -11.60 -38.65 -20.71
CA ARG A 680 -10.49 -38.01 -19.99
C ARG A 680 -10.01 -36.72 -20.65
N LYS A 681 -9.81 -36.69 -21.98
CA LYS A 681 -9.44 -35.50 -22.76
C LYS A 681 -10.50 -34.40 -22.69
N ARG A 682 -11.79 -34.77 -22.75
CA ARG A 682 -12.90 -33.83 -22.58
C ARG A 682 -12.87 -33.18 -21.19
N LEU A 683 -12.63 -33.96 -20.13
CA LEU A 683 -12.45 -33.44 -18.76
C LEU A 683 -11.26 -32.48 -18.65
N GLU A 684 -10.10 -32.84 -19.20
CA GLU A 684 -8.90 -31.99 -19.17
C GLU A 684 -9.11 -30.68 -19.95
N SER A 685 -9.77 -30.74 -21.12
CA SER A 685 -10.11 -29.55 -21.91
C SER A 685 -11.12 -28.63 -21.20
N ALA A 686 -12.11 -29.19 -20.51
CA ALA A 686 -13.04 -28.41 -19.69
C ALA A 686 -12.31 -27.72 -18.52
N LEU A 687 -11.44 -28.43 -17.81
CA LEU A 687 -10.62 -27.88 -16.74
C LEU A 687 -9.66 -26.78 -17.24
N ASP A 688 -9.03 -26.96 -18.40
CA ASP A 688 -8.25 -25.91 -19.07
C ASP A 688 -9.11 -24.67 -19.35
N SER A 689 -10.31 -24.85 -19.91
CA SER A 689 -11.20 -23.74 -20.31
C SER A 689 -11.60 -22.81 -19.16
N ILE A 690 -11.78 -23.37 -17.95
CA ILE A 690 -12.12 -22.60 -16.73
C ILE A 690 -10.87 -22.08 -15.99
N GLY A 691 -9.66 -22.33 -16.51
CA GLY A 691 -8.39 -21.93 -15.89
C GLY A 691 -7.99 -22.80 -14.70
N CYS A 692 -8.50 -24.03 -14.62
CA CYS A 692 -8.11 -25.10 -13.70
C CYS A 692 -7.14 -26.11 -14.35
N GLY A 693 -6.60 -25.76 -15.52
CA GLY A 693 -5.82 -26.61 -16.41
C GLY A 693 -4.68 -27.39 -15.79
N HIS A 694 -4.51 -28.63 -16.25
CA HIS A 694 -3.56 -29.57 -15.69
C HIS A 694 -2.18 -29.40 -16.34
N ARG A 695 -1.24 -28.74 -15.65
CA ARG A 695 0.18 -28.69 -16.06
C ARG A 695 0.92 -30.01 -15.78
N THR A 696 0.28 -31.12 -16.16
CA THR A 696 0.74 -32.52 -16.33
C THR A 696 1.43 -33.23 -15.14
N TRP A 697 2.07 -32.53 -14.21
CA TRP A 697 2.92 -33.10 -13.15
C TRP A 697 2.76 -32.44 -11.77
N TYR A 698 1.96 -31.37 -11.64
CA TYR A 698 1.62 -30.80 -10.33
C TYR A 698 0.51 -31.62 -9.67
N GLN A 699 0.87 -32.42 -8.67
CA GLN A 699 0.02 -33.45 -8.05
C GLN A 699 -1.16 -32.92 -7.20
N GLN A 700 -1.34 -31.60 -7.09
CA GLN A 700 -2.34 -30.96 -6.22
C GLN A 700 -2.88 -29.67 -6.86
N ASN A 701 -4.18 -29.42 -6.71
CA ASN A 701 -4.78 -28.11 -7.01
C ASN A 701 -4.25 -27.00 -6.09
N THR A 702 -4.11 -25.79 -6.62
CA THR A 702 -3.94 -24.56 -5.81
C THR A 702 -5.29 -24.02 -5.32
N GLY A 703 -5.28 -23.18 -4.27
CA GLY A 703 -6.50 -22.55 -3.73
C GLY A 703 -7.34 -21.81 -4.78
N ASN A 704 -6.68 -21.13 -5.72
CA ASN A 704 -7.35 -20.41 -6.81
C ASN A 704 -7.93 -21.34 -7.88
N GLN A 705 -7.38 -22.55 -8.07
CA GLN A 705 -7.99 -23.58 -8.94
C GLN A 705 -9.22 -24.20 -8.27
N ALA A 706 -9.16 -24.51 -6.97
CA ALA A 706 -10.35 -24.98 -6.24
C ALA A 706 -11.49 -23.94 -6.25
N ARG A 707 -11.18 -22.67 -5.95
CA ARG A 707 -12.15 -21.55 -6.01
C ARG A 707 -12.72 -21.32 -7.41
N LYS A 708 -11.99 -21.68 -8.48
CA LYS A 708 -12.49 -21.61 -9.88
C LYS A 708 -13.34 -22.83 -10.25
N LEU A 709 -12.92 -24.03 -9.88
CA LEU A 709 -13.64 -25.28 -10.15
C LEU A 709 -15.03 -25.29 -9.53
N LEU A 710 -15.15 -24.84 -8.28
CA LEU A 710 -16.41 -24.86 -7.54
C LEU A 710 -17.40 -23.74 -7.89
N ARG A 711 -17.11 -22.85 -8.85
CA ARG A 711 -18.11 -21.86 -9.28
C ARG A 711 -19.30 -22.59 -9.93
N PRO A 712 -20.58 -22.27 -9.64
CA PRO A 712 -21.74 -22.96 -10.21
C PRO A 712 -21.68 -23.16 -11.72
N SER A 713 -21.39 -22.10 -12.50
CA SER A 713 -21.22 -22.17 -13.95
C SER A 713 -20.12 -23.14 -14.43
N ASN A 714 -19.13 -23.41 -13.58
CA ASN A 714 -17.98 -24.25 -13.88
C ASN A 714 -18.20 -25.69 -13.41
N ILE A 715 -19.02 -25.89 -12.36
CA ILE A 715 -19.59 -27.20 -11.99
C ILE A 715 -20.40 -27.74 -13.17
N GLU A 716 -21.33 -26.94 -13.70
CA GLU A 716 -22.13 -27.28 -14.90
C GLU A 716 -21.25 -27.71 -16.10
N ILE A 717 -20.22 -26.92 -16.44
CA ILE A 717 -19.29 -27.20 -17.54
C ILE A 717 -18.53 -28.54 -17.33
N VAL A 718 -18.10 -28.83 -16.11
CA VAL A 718 -17.32 -30.04 -15.79
C VAL A 718 -18.20 -31.29 -15.75
N LEU A 719 -19.43 -31.19 -15.21
CA LEU A 719 -20.34 -32.34 -15.10
C LEU A 719 -21.03 -32.68 -16.43
N ALA A 720 -21.28 -31.70 -17.30
CA ALA A 720 -21.87 -31.91 -18.64
C ALA A 720 -21.02 -32.76 -19.61
N ILE A 721 -19.84 -33.20 -19.18
CA ILE A 721 -18.99 -34.14 -19.91
C ILE A 721 -19.53 -35.57 -19.81
N PHE A 722 -20.15 -35.89 -18.67
CA PHE A 722 -20.60 -37.22 -18.28
C PHE A 722 -22.09 -37.41 -18.63
N PRO A 723 -22.51 -38.61 -19.09
CA PRO A 723 -23.94 -38.93 -19.25
C PRO A 723 -24.66 -38.91 -17.90
N ALA A 724 -25.90 -38.41 -17.84
CA ALA A 724 -26.64 -38.25 -16.58
C ALA A 724 -26.78 -39.57 -15.78
N ASP A 725 -26.98 -40.69 -16.47
CA ASP A 725 -27.19 -42.01 -15.86
C ASP A 725 -25.89 -42.82 -15.67
N CYS A 726 -24.70 -42.25 -15.88
CA CYS A 726 -23.44 -43.02 -15.89
C CYS A 726 -22.97 -43.49 -14.50
N SER A 727 -23.42 -42.84 -13.42
CA SER A 727 -23.14 -43.26 -12.04
C SER A 727 -24.13 -42.62 -11.06
N PRO A 728 -24.70 -43.39 -10.11
CA PRO A 728 -25.54 -42.83 -9.04
C PRO A 728 -24.77 -41.86 -8.11
N LYS A 729 -23.44 -41.82 -8.20
CA LYS A 729 -22.59 -40.88 -7.44
C LYS A 729 -22.53 -39.48 -8.08
N LEU A 730 -22.78 -39.34 -9.38
CA LEU A 730 -22.63 -38.06 -10.09
C LEU A 730 -23.53 -36.94 -9.51
N PRO A 731 -24.83 -37.15 -9.23
CA PRO A 731 -25.69 -36.13 -8.61
C PRO A 731 -25.38 -35.86 -7.13
N LEU A 732 -24.60 -36.73 -6.47
CA LEU A 732 -24.11 -36.49 -5.11
C LEU A 732 -22.81 -35.67 -5.14
N ILE A 733 -21.92 -35.94 -6.11
CA ILE A 733 -20.73 -35.13 -6.38
C ILE A 733 -21.13 -33.69 -6.73
N GLU A 734 -22.18 -33.50 -7.54
CA GLU A 734 -22.75 -32.19 -7.86
C GLU A 734 -23.13 -31.40 -6.59
N LYS A 735 -23.93 -32.00 -5.69
CA LYS A 735 -24.29 -31.38 -4.41
C LYS A 735 -23.06 -31.06 -3.56
N ILE A 736 -22.13 -32.00 -3.43
CA ILE A 736 -20.86 -31.82 -2.71
C ILE A 736 -20.08 -30.62 -3.29
N MET A 737 -20.03 -30.45 -4.62
CA MET A 737 -19.39 -29.28 -5.23
C MET A 737 -20.12 -27.96 -4.88
N HIS A 738 -21.46 -27.95 -4.83
CA HIS A 738 -22.23 -26.78 -4.41
C HIS A 738 -22.09 -26.45 -2.91
N ASP A 739 -22.14 -27.45 -2.03
CA ASP A 739 -21.93 -27.30 -0.59
C ASP A 739 -20.52 -26.73 -0.33
N LEU A 740 -19.49 -27.29 -0.97
CA LEU A 740 -18.11 -26.80 -0.89
C LEU A 740 -17.95 -25.38 -1.50
N SER A 741 -18.71 -25.03 -2.55
CA SER A 741 -18.74 -23.69 -3.13
C SER A 741 -19.31 -22.67 -2.13
N TRP A 742 -20.39 -23.02 -1.42
CA TRP A 742 -20.97 -22.18 -0.39
C TRP A 742 -19.96 -21.98 0.75
N ILE A 743 -19.33 -23.05 1.24
CA ILE A 743 -18.30 -22.99 2.30
C ILE A 743 -17.10 -22.12 1.87
N MET A 744 -16.57 -22.27 0.64
CA MET A 744 -15.49 -21.41 0.14
C MET A 744 -15.90 -19.93 0.04
N SER A 745 -17.19 -19.65 -0.21
CA SER A 745 -17.73 -18.29 -0.27
C SER A 745 -17.97 -17.70 1.12
N PHE A 746 -18.31 -18.55 2.10
CA PHE A 746 -18.48 -18.20 3.50
C PHE A 746 -17.16 -17.82 4.18
N CYS A 747 -16.06 -18.51 3.82
CA CYS A 747 -14.67 -18.29 4.27
C CYS A 747 -14.04 -16.97 3.75
N ASN A 748 -14.78 -15.88 3.86
CA ASN A 748 -14.37 -14.51 3.52
C ASN A 748 -14.09 -13.68 4.79
N ASN A 749 -13.50 -12.49 4.61
CA ASN A 749 -13.08 -11.62 5.71
C ASN A 749 -14.22 -10.90 6.44
N SER A 750 -15.50 -11.18 6.16
CA SER A 750 -16.58 -10.63 6.99
C SER A 750 -16.60 -11.31 8.35
N GLU A 751 -17.07 -10.59 9.34
CA GLU A 751 -17.62 -11.21 10.54
C GLU A 751 -18.96 -11.89 10.22
N LYS A 752 -19.36 -12.86 11.06
CA LYS A 752 -20.53 -13.70 10.90
C LYS A 752 -21.47 -13.55 12.11
N SER A 753 -22.73 -13.25 11.82
CA SER A 753 -23.83 -13.34 12.78
C SER A 753 -24.08 -14.80 13.19
N ASP A 754 -24.76 -15.02 14.32
CA ASP A 754 -25.05 -16.39 14.76
C ASP A 754 -25.92 -17.17 13.75
N ALA A 755 -26.83 -16.50 13.04
CA ALA A 755 -27.67 -17.12 12.00
C ALA A 755 -26.86 -17.54 10.75
N GLU A 756 -25.83 -16.78 10.36
CA GLU A 756 -24.90 -17.19 9.30
C GLU A 756 -24.09 -18.44 9.71
N ILE A 757 -23.76 -18.58 10.99
CA ILE A 757 -23.03 -19.74 11.52
C ILE A 757 -24.00 -20.94 11.73
N ASP A 758 -25.29 -20.69 11.93
CA ASP A 758 -26.34 -21.73 11.87
C ASP A 758 -26.47 -22.27 10.43
N GLU A 759 -26.53 -21.39 9.42
CA GLU A 759 -26.56 -21.80 7.99
C GLU A 759 -25.31 -22.62 7.60
N LEU A 760 -24.13 -22.27 8.11
CA LEU A 760 -22.91 -23.08 7.94
C LEU A 760 -23.07 -24.49 8.54
N GLN A 761 -23.73 -24.63 9.70
CA GLN A 761 -23.93 -25.93 10.33
C GLN A 761 -24.89 -26.82 9.50
N ASP A 762 -25.96 -26.24 8.95
CA ASP A 762 -26.88 -26.93 8.04
C ASP A 762 -26.18 -27.37 6.74
N VAL A 763 -25.35 -26.51 6.14
CA VAL A 763 -24.57 -26.86 4.93
C VAL A 763 -23.56 -27.96 5.23
N LEU A 764 -22.92 -27.96 6.39
CA LEU A 764 -22.01 -29.03 6.82
C LEU A 764 -22.72 -30.38 7.00
N TRP A 765 -23.92 -30.41 7.58
CA TRP A 765 -24.71 -31.64 7.70
C TRP A 765 -25.19 -32.18 6.35
N ASN A 766 -25.59 -31.30 5.43
CA ASN A 766 -25.92 -31.69 4.05
C ASN A 766 -24.69 -32.29 3.33
N LEU A 767 -23.54 -31.63 3.42
CA LEU A 767 -22.27 -32.13 2.88
C LEU A 767 -21.89 -33.49 3.47
N GLU A 768 -22.01 -33.67 4.79
CA GLU A 768 -21.73 -34.93 5.48
C GLU A 768 -22.62 -36.07 4.95
N ALA A 769 -23.94 -35.84 4.87
CA ALA A 769 -24.90 -36.83 4.38
C ALA A 769 -24.67 -37.20 2.91
N ASN A 770 -24.40 -36.21 2.05
CA ASN A 770 -24.04 -36.42 0.65
C ASN A 770 -22.74 -37.23 0.52
N MET A 771 -21.71 -36.89 1.31
CA MET A 771 -20.41 -37.59 1.30
C MET A 771 -20.50 -39.02 1.82
N LYS A 772 -21.23 -39.27 2.92
CA LYS A 772 -21.47 -40.62 3.45
C LYS A 772 -22.18 -41.52 2.44
N THR A 773 -23.12 -40.96 1.67
CA THR A 773 -23.88 -41.69 0.65
C THR A 773 -23.04 -41.97 -0.61
N ALA A 774 -22.23 -41.00 -1.06
CA ALA A 774 -21.41 -41.15 -2.26
C ALA A 774 -20.13 -41.98 -2.03
N PHE A 775 -19.53 -41.88 -0.84
CA PHE A 775 -18.20 -42.41 -0.53
C PHE A 775 -18.18 -43.22 0.80
N PRO A 776 -19.09 -44.18 1.01
CA PRO A 776 -19.24 -44.89 2.30
C PRO A 776 -17.95 -45.57 2.76
N SER A 777 -17.15 -46.09 1.83
CA SER A 777 -15.88 -46.79 2.05
C SER A 777 -14.64 -45.88 2.12
N ALA A 778 -14.79 -44.55 2.05
CA ALA A 778 -13.66 -43.64 2.20
C ALA A 778 -13.24 -43.53 3.68
N THR A 779 -11.94 -43.34 3.92
CA THR A 779 -11.39 -43.25 5.29
C THR A 779 -11.64 -41.87 5.91
N VAL A 780 -12.09 -41.86 7.16
CA VAL A 780 -12.24 -40.64 7.97
C VAL A 780 -10.87 -40.00 8.20
N SER A 781 -10.60 -38.88 7.52
CA SER A 781 -9.36 -38.12 7.71
C SER A 781 -9.51 -37.04 8.79
N PRO A 782 -8.43 -36.66 9.50
CA PRO A 782 -8.47 -35.55 10.46
C PRO A 782 -8.94 -34.24 9.84
N LYS A 783 -8.69 -34.01 8.54
CA LYS A 783 -9.19 -32.85 7.80
C LYS A 783 -10.72 -32.82 7.68
N LEU A 784 -11.38 -33.96 7.53
CA LEU A 784 -12.85 -34.04 7.55
C LEU A 784 -13.41 -33.89 8.96
N HIS A 785 -12.77 -34.49 9.97
CA HIS A 785 -13.17 -34.30 11.36
C HIS A 785 -13.07 -32.83 11.79
N LEU A 786 -11.98 -32.14 11.43
CA LEU A 786 -11.82 -30.69 11.64
C LEU A 786 -12.91 -29.88 10.92
N LEU A 787 -13.29 -30.27 9.69
CA LEU A 787 -14.35 -29.62 8.90
C LEU A 787 -15.73 -29.73 9.54
N PHE A 788 -16.15 -30.95 9.93
CA PHE A 788 -17.50 -31.19 10.43
C PHE A 788 -17.68 -30.88 11.92
N VAL A 789 -16.64 -31.08 12.75
CA VAL A 789 -16.74 -31.01 14.22
C VAL A 789 -16.16 -29.71 14.80
N HIS A 790 -15.01 -29.26 14.30
CA HIS A 790 -14.29 -28.13 14.91
C HIS A 790 -14.51 -26.77 14.21
N LEU A 791 -15.00 -26.77 12.97
CA LEU A 791 -15.18 -25.53 12.21
C LEU A 791 -16.19 -24.59 12.87
N VAL A 792 -17.43 -25.06 13.11
CA VAL A 792 -18.50 -24.23 13.70
C VAL A 792 -18.13 -23.70 15.09
N PRO A 793 -17.62 -24.50 16.05
CA PRO A 793 -17.09 -24.00 17.32
C PRO A 793 -16.05 -22.88 17.15
N TYR A 794 -15.11 -23.01 16.22
CA TYR A 794 -14.13 -21.96 15.94
C TYR A 794 -14.78 -20.66 15.43
N VAL A 795 -15.77 -20.73 14.52
CA VAL A 795 -16.46 -19.50 14.05
C VAL A 795 -17.29 -18.84 15.15
N ARG A 796 -17.88 -19.59 16.10
CA ARG A 796 -18.61 -19.00 17.24
C ARG A 796 -17.72 -18.14 18.13
N VAL A 797 -16.45 -18.50 18.25
CA VAL A 797 -15.43 -17.75 19.01
C VAL A 797 -14.88 -16.58 18.18
N HIS A 798 -14.24 -16.86 17.04
CA HIS A 798 -13.47 -15.86 16.28
C HIS A 798 -14.31 -15.01 15.32
N ARG A 799 -15.58 -15.37 15.11
CA ARG A 799 -16.57 -14.69 14.27
C ARG A 799 -16.19 -14.49 12.80
N SER A 800 -15.04 -14.95 12.33
CA SER A 800 -14.66 -14.97 10.92
C SER A 800 -13.76 -16.16 10.62
N LEU A 801 -13.79 -16.59 9.35
CA LEU A 801 -12.85 -17.58 8.79
C LEU A 801 -11.87 -16.95 7.78
N GLY A 802 -12.08 -15.69 7.38
CA GLY A 802 -11.17 -14.99 6.47
C GLY A 802 -10.15 -14.08 7.17
N HIS A 803 -10.42 -13.61 8.39
CA HIS A 803 -9.51 -12.69 9.09
C HIS A 803 -8.09 -13.26 9.30
N LEU A 804 -7.94 -14.56 9.54
CA LEU A 804 -6.65 -15.19 9.85
C LEU A 804 -6.56 -16.52 9.11
N THR A 805 -5.74 -16.59 8.05
CA THR A 805 -5.62 -17.80 7.21
C THR A 805 -4.19 -18.11 6.76
N GLU A 806 -3.98 -19.36 6.37
CA GLU A 806 -2.75 -19.88 5.76
C GLU A 806 -2.41 -19.22 4.41
N GLN A 807 -3.36 -18.57 3.73
CA GLN A 807 -3.17 -18.03 2.38
C GLN A 807 -2.07 -16.97 2.29
N GLY A 808 -1.87 -16.17 3.34
CA GLY A 808 -0.76 -15.20 3.40
C GLY A 808 0.61 -15.88 3.44
N MET A 809 0.69 -17.06 4.07
CA MET A 809 1.93 -17.83 4.25
C MET A 809 2.38 -18.49 2.93
N GLU A 810 1.45 -19.06 2.14
CA GLU A 810 1.75 -19.57 0.79
C GLU A 810 2.38 -18.49 -0.11
N HIS A 811 1.77 -17.30 -0.13
CA HIS A 811 2.28 -16.17 -0.91
C HIS A 811 3.64 -15.68 -0.38
N MET A 812 3.86 -15.69 0.95
CA MET A 812 5.17 -15.39 1.53
C MET A 812 6.23 -16.44 1.19
N HIS A 813 5.88 -17.72 1.05
CA HIS A 813 6.80 -18.72 0.53
C HIS A 813 7.22 -18.45 -0.91
N ALA A 814 6.30 -18.02 -1.78
CA ALA A 814 6.64 -17.59 -3.14
C ALA A 814 7.57 -16.35 -3.15
N ILE A 815 7.35 -15.38 -2.26
CA ILE A 815 8.23 -14.21 -2.10
C ILE A 815 9.63 -14.62 -1.61
N VAL A 816 9.73 -15.41 -0.54
CA VAL A 816 11.04 -15.86 -0.01
C VAL A 816 11.79 -16.73 -1.01
N ASN A 817 11.10 -17.58 -1.78
CA ASN A 817 11.71 -18.33 -2.88
C ASN A 817 12.25 -17.40 -3.98
N THR A 818 11.51 -16.35 -4.34
CA THR A 818 11.97 -15.31 -5.28
C THR A 818 13.21 -14.59 -4.74
N LEU A 819 13.27 -14.29 -3.43
CA LEU A 819 14.44 -13.66 -2.80
C LEU A 819 15.64 -14.61 -2.71
N ASN A 820 15.41 -15.90 -2.47
CA ASN A 820 16.45 -16.94 -2.50
C ASN A 820 17.13 -17.04 -3.88
N VAL A 821 16.38 -16.88 -4.97
CA VAL A 821 16.92 -16.78 -6.34
C VAL A 821 17.59 -15.43 -6.59
N ARG A 822 16.96 -14.31 -6.20
CA ARG A 822 17.50 -12.94 -6.34
C ARG A 822 18.86 -12.77 -5.68
N PHE A 823 19.05 -13.36 -4.51
CA PHE A 823 20.28 -13.33 -3.72
C PHE A 823 21.08 -14.65 -3.83
N SER A 824 20.94 -15.39 -4.93
CA SER A 824 21.68 -16.63 -5.19
C SER A 824 23.19 -16.44 -5.29
N THR A 825 23.65 -15.27 -5.76
CA THR A 825 25.06 -14.90 -5.87
C THR A 825 25.70 -14.53 -4.52
N VAL A 826 24.92 -14.38 -3.45
CA VAL A 826 25.43 -14.08 -2.10
C VAL A 826 25.78 -15.40 -1.42
N SER A 827 27.07 -15.76 -1.48
CA SER A 827 27.58 -17.05 -1.00
C SER A 827 27.61 -17.20 0.52
N ASN A 828 27.69 -16.08 1.27
CA ASN A 828 27.59 -16.09 2.72
C ASN A 828 26.10 -16.21 3.15
N PRO A 829 25.69 -17.28 3.88
CA PRO A 829 24.29 -17.49 4.25
C PRO A 829 23.72 -16.42 5.20
N GLU A 830 24.53 -15.90 6.12
CA GLU A 830 24.16 -14.85 7.07
C GLU A 830 23.91 -13.53 6.35
N SER A 831 24.83 -13.13 5.45
CA SER A 831 24.65 -11.95 4.58
C SER A 831 23.41 -12.08 3.68
N LYS A 832 23.12 -13.29 3.20
CA LYS A 832 21.90 -13.58 2.42
C LYS A 832 20.64 -13.47 3.28
N ALA A 833 20.66 -13.98 4.51
CA ALA A 833 19.57 -13.86 5.48
C ALA A 833 19.30 -12.41 5.85
N ILE A 834 20.33 -11.60 6.14
CA ILE A 834 20.23 -10.15 6.36
C ILE A 834 19.52 -9.47 5.19
N LEU A 835 19.86 -9.80 3.94
CA LEU A 835 19.21 -9.25 2.75
C LEU A 835 17.75 -9.69 2.59
N ILE A 836 17.38 -10.90 3.05
CA ILE A 836 15.99 -11.38 3.07
C ILE A 836 15.18 -10.63 4.14
N VAL A 837 15.64 -10.62 5.40
CA VAL A 837 14.99 -9.89 6.51
C VAL A 837 14.79 -8.42 6.13
N LYS A 838 15.85 -7.75 5.67
CA LYS A 838 15.80 -6.37 5.20
C LYS A 838 14.81 -6.17 4.05
N HIS A 839 14.64 -7.14 3.15
CA HIS A 839 13.63 -7.00 2.09
C HIS A 839 12.21 -7.15 2.63
N LEU A 840 11.94 -8.13 3.50
CA LEU A 840 10.62 -8.35 4.09
C LEU A 840 10.19 -7.18 4.98
N ALA A 841 11.09 -6.66 5.83
CA ALA A 841 10.82 -5.48 6.66
C ALA A 841 10.47 -4.23 5.84
N ASN A 842 11.13 -4.04 4.68
CA ASN A 842 10.76 -2.99 3.73
C ASN A 842 9.39 -3.25 3.06
N LEU A 843 9.00 -4.51 2.78
CA LEU A 843 7.64 -4.83 2.33
C LEU A 843 6.60 -4.57 3.42
N ASN A 844 6.91 -4.89 4.68
CA ASN A 844 6.06 -4.57 5.83
C ASN A 844 5.88 -3.05 5.99
N PHE A 845 6.94 -2.25 5.84
CA PHE A 845 6.81 -0.78 5.83
C PHE A 845 5.90 -0.29 4.70
N LEU A 846 6.04 -0.83 3.48
CA LEU A 846 5.16 -0.48 2.36
C LEU A 846 3.70 -0.91 2.60
N PHE A 847 3.47 -2.02 3.30
CA PHE A 847 2.13 -2.42 3.75
C PHE A 847 1.60 -1.45 4.80
N ASP A 848 2.32 -1.26 5.90
CA ASP A 848 1.88 -0.48 7.06
C ASP A 848 1.61 0.99 6.70
N THR A 849 2.27 1.54 5.67
CA THR A 849 2.07 2.90 5.15
C THR A 849 1.05 3.04 4.00
N ASN A 850 0.26 1.99 3.73
CA ASN A 850 -0.73 1.93 2.65
C ASN A 850 -0.14 2.22 1.25
N GLN A 851 1.10 1.76 1.02
CA GLN A 851 1.82 1.84 -0.27
C GLN A 851 1.96 0.47 -0.97
N SER A 852 1.46 -0.60 -0.34
CA SER A 852 1.41 -1.94 -0.93
C SER A 852 0.63 -1.93 -2.24
N TRP A 853 1.12 -2.69 -3.20
CA TRP A 853 0.50 -2.87 -4.51
C TRP A 853 0.05 -4.31 -4.74
N PHE A 854 0.25 -5.17 -3.75
CA PHE A 854 -0.26 -6.54 -3.79
C PHE A 854 -1.77 -6.49 -3.54
N GLN A 855 -2.53 -6.84 -4.56
CA GLN A 855 -3.97 -7.13 -4.45
C GLN A 855 -4.12 -8.64 -4.37
N SER A 856 -4.87 -9.13 -3.39
CA SER A 856 -5.28 -10.54 -3.29
C SER A 856 -6.45 -10.81 -4.26
N GLU A 857 -6.36 -11.91 -5.02
CA GLU A 857 -7.45 -12.44 -5.89
C GLU A 857 -8.43 -13.36 -5.12
#